data_AF-A0A1G2KU44-F1
#
_entry.id   AF-A0A1G2KU44-F1
#
_cell.length_a   1.000
_cell.length_b   1.000
_cell.length_c   1.000
_cell.angle_alpha   90.00
_cell.angle_beta   90.00
_cell.angle_gamma   90.00
#
_symmetry.space_group_name_H-M   'P 1'
#
loop_
_entity.id
_entity.type
_entity.pdbx_description
1 polymer ?
#
loop_
_entity_poly.entity_id
_entity_poly.type
_entity_poly.pdbx_seq_one_letter_code
_entity_poly.pdbx_strand_id
1 'polypeptide(L)'
;MKALFAGIFAILALCTFVHGAHAVGIMAPPNASPGDMFMIAIGDDGTSTFESATFNGHALATTKVGGLLRVAFAGIDVAAASGTATIVVTRRWPLGDVTTEIATVEIIAKKFPEARVNRPMLSARDTERIGRDKEKIALAVLGASLAPLWVESFWYPVLRPRVSKGGEFGIRRKSRAGVGYHAGVDFGGDKGTRILAANTGTVILAEPLFLEGNCVVIDHGMGLLTFYMHLDSFAVTKGESVAKGQVLGVMGATGRVTGRHLHFSVTMNGARVDPLRVIGAFGIGPRGEVEDISPGDTETAERSSVPDAAPRDVRAWSEKAEDMLSREKVSLMYKTRVVLSKKKGKTVRHNVSNVEGKEVALATLTTSDTVRIVHLTAPISRPGTGGEYPITNVRPASCSARRIGGGGVNTNFEVICDGAKEIVLAALHPLVDERNRHAVLQAGRATYVPYSDEIAAPVVLMDGQSYVEGEIERAVVELQRDRVFSRAVPGKLVADIFSRDMVFRLGLIEHIDHEEFRRRGPEYTGNKALTLFGTNRERAYQYSTSSAGALCLMQIMPSTYIPVRNTYGEARMPAKPFDGSCGAHKDAIKMAYLVLDSKLTLMPDSYKKKFLAHPEAYGVFLAVAYNGGERRARDLYQQIGRERLFEIMENFFSQFDPREREFRVMREETWVYLKKYIEIAKHFSGGGVFTDERE
;
A
#
# COMPACT_ATOMS: atom_id res chain seq x y z
N MET A 1 14.15 -8.39 -3.91
CA MET A 1 15.43 -8.10 -4.62
C MET A 1 15.53 -6.67 -5.13
N LYS A 2 14.54 -6.08 -5.82
CA LYS A 2 14.63 -4.71 -6.40
C LYS A 2 14.68 -3.54 -5.38
N ALA A 3 14.11 -3.67 -4.18
CA ALA A 3 14.20 -2.63 -3.13
C ALA A 3 15.59 -2.57 -2.45
N LEU A 4 16.28 -3.71 -2.34
CA LEU A 4 17.68 -3.77 -1.92
C LEU A 4 18.57 -2.95 -2.89
N PHE A 5 18.23 -2.94 -4.18
CA PHE A 5 18.93 -2.16 -5.19
C PHE A 5 18.75 -0.64 -5.06
N ALA A 6 17.63 -0.11 -4.52
CA ALA A 6 17.43 1.34 -4.41
C ALA A 6 18.36 2.00 -3.36
N GLY A 7 18.55 1.34 -2.21
CA GLY A 7 19.55 1.74 -1.21
C GLY A 7 20.99 1.51 -1.69
N ILE A 8 21.22 0.43 -2.44
CA ILE A 8 22.52 0.15 -3.09
C ILE A 8 22.83 1.17 -4.19
N PHE A 9 21.84 1.73 -4.90
CA PHE A 9 22.05 2.75 -5.93
C PHE A 9 22.46 4.10 -5.34
N ALA A 10 22.01 4.46 -4.14
CA ALA A 10 22.49 5.65 -3.43
C ALA A 10 23.95 5.51 -2.97
N ILE A 11 24.36 4.29 -2.58
CA ILE A 11 25.75 3.96 -2.21
C ILE A 11 26.65 3.83 -3.45
N LEU A 12 26.16 3.25 -4.55
CA LEU A 12 26.86 3.20 -5.84
C LEU A 12 26.97 4.58 -6.49
N ALA A 13 26.00 5.48 -6.28
CA ALA A 13 26.12 6.89 -6.69
C ALA A 13 27.24 7.60 -5.92
N LEU A 14 27.42 7.29 -4.62
CA LEU A 14 28.61 7.73 -3.86
C LEU A 14 29.91 7.15 -4.44
N CYS A 15 29.88 5.93 -5.00
CA CYS A 15 31.04 5.30 -5.64
C CYS A 15 31.48 5.99 -6.95
N THR A 16 30.64 6.81 -7.57
CA THR A 16 31.04 7.56 -8.79
C THR A 16 31.81 8.86 -8.51
N PHE A 17 31.94 9.28 -7.24
CA PHE A 17 32.72 10.47 -6.88
C PHE A 17 34.13 10.18 -6.33
N VAL A 18 34.50 8.91 -6.14
CA VAL A 18 35.88 8.53 -5.79
C VAL A 18 36.52 7.90 -7.03
N HIS A 19 37.31 8.69 -7.75
CA HIS A 19 38.07 8.22 -8.90
C HIS A 19 39.02 7.08 -8.50
N GLY A 20 38.90 5.94 -9.18
CA GLY A 20 39.98 4.99 -9.46
C GLY A 20 40.60 4.24 -8.28
N ALA A 21 39.95 3.15 -7.83
CA ALA A 21 40.57 1.93 -7.29
C ALA A 21 39.44 0.97 -6.86
N HIS A 22 39.71 -0.34 -6.87
CA HIS A 22 38.81 -1.37 -6.34
C HIS A 22 38.21 -0.95 -4.99
N ALA A 23 36.88 -0.99 -4.85
CA ALA A 23 36.18 -0.61 -3.63
C ALA A 23 36.38 -1.68 -2.54
N VAL A 24 37.57 -1.73 -1.95
CA VAL A 24 37.89 -2.52 -0.76
C VAL A 24 37.57 -1.64 0.45
N GLY A 25 36.56 -2.02 1.23
CA GLY A 25 36.24 -1.32 2.46
C GLY A 25 34.90 -1.71 3.10
N ILE A 26 34.76 -1.33 4.36
CA ILE A 26 33.52 -1.43 5.13
C ILE A 26 32.80 -0.08 5.05
N MET A 27 31.56 -0.08 4.58
CA MET A 27 30.70 1.10 4.55
C MET A 27 29.55 0.91 5.55
N ALA A 28 29.48 1.82 6.50
CA ALA A 28 28.43 1.92 7.51
C ALA A 28 28.15 3.41 7.76
N PRO A 29 26.98 3.78 8.32
CA PRO A 29 26.76 5.17 8.71
C PRO A 29 27.82 5.59 9.75
N PRO A 30 28.32 6.84 9.70
CA PRO A 30 29.29 7.31 10.69
C PRO A 30 28.69 7.34 12.09
N ASN A 31 27.37 7.56 12.19
CA ASN A 31 26.64 7.73 13.43
C ASN A 31 25.37 6.87 13.43
N ALA A 32 24.98 6.36 14.60
CA ALA A 32 23.70 5.72 14.84
C ALA A 32 23.18 6.08 16.24
N SER A 33 21.90 5.92 16.50
CA SER A 33 21.29 6.16 17.81
C SER A 33 20.65 4.91 18.40
N PRO A 34 20.45 4.83 19.73
CA PRO A 34 19.65 3.78 20.35
C PRO A 34 18.29 3.57 19.66
N GLY A 35 18.00 2.31 19.32
CA GLY A 35 16.83 1.91 18.53
C GLY A 35 17.06 1.86 17.02
N ASP A 36 18.23 2.25 16.51
CA ASP A 36 18.49 2.25 15.07
C ASP A 36 18.85 0.87 14.55
N MET A 37 18.51 0.63 13.29
CA MET A 37 18.99 -0.48 12.49
C MET A 37 19.64 0.08 11.22
N PHE A 38 20.81 -0.46 10.85
CA PHE A 38 21.52 -0.02 9.65
C PHE A 38 22.15 -1.17 8.89
N MET A 39 22.41 -0.92 7.61
CA MET A 39 23.11 -1.83 6.72
C MET A 39 24.62 -1.57 6.78
N ILE A 40 25.39 -2.66 6.74
CA ILE A 40 26.84 -2.65 6.59
C ILE A 40 27.14 -3.24 5.21
N ALA A 41 27.76 -2.44 4.34
CA ALA A 41 28.22 -2.90 3.04
C ALA A 41 29.71 -3.26 3.11
N ILE A 42 30.07 -4.42 2.59
CA ILE A 42 31.42 -4.98 2.61
C ILE A 42 31.81 -5.21 1.17
N GLY A 43 32.77 -4.42 0.67
CA GLY A 43 33.27 -4.55 -0.69
C GLY A 43 33.92 -5.91 -0.95
N ASP A 44 33.77 -6.46 -2.15
CA ASP A 44 34.51 -7.63 -2.61
C ASP A 44 35.69 -7.15 -3.47
N ASP A 45 36.91 -7.52 -3.11
CA ASP A 45 38.12 -7.15 -3.87
C ASP A 45 38.40 -8.11 -5.04
N GLY A 46 37.62 -9.20 -5.14
CA GLY A 46 37.73 -10.21 -6.19
C GLY A 46 38.90 -11.19 -6.05
N THR A 47 39.71 -11.05 -4.99
CA THR A 47 40.95 -11.83 -4.76
C THR A 47 41.01 -12.48 -3.39
N SER A 48 40.51 -11.83 -2.35
CA SER A 48 40.43 -12.34 -0.99
C SER A 48 39.15 -13.13 -0.75
N THR A 49 39.20 -14.01 0.24
CA THR A 49 38.07 -14.79 0.72
C THR A 49 37.54 -14.16 2.01
N PHE A 50 36.25 -13.79 2.01
CA PHE A 50 35.57 -13.33 3.22
C PHE A 50 35.47 -14.46 4.24
N GLU A 51 35.95 -14.25 5.47
CA GLU A 51 35.85 -15.23 6.56
C GLU A 51 34.70 -14.89 7.52
N SER A 52 34.68 -13.67 8.06
CA SER A 52 33.68 -13.28 9.05
C SER A 52 33.46 -11.77 9.12
N ALA A 53 32.31 -11.39 9.67
CA ALA A 53 32.02 -10.02 10.09
C ALA A 53 31.45 -10.04 11.51
N THR A 54 31.84 -9.07 12.34
CA THR A 54 31.26 -8.88 13.67
C THR A 54 30.89 -7.42 13.92
N PHE A 55 29.91 -7.21 14.79
CA PHE A 55 29.53 -5.91 15.34
C PHE A 55 29.62 -5.94 16.86
N ASN A 56 30.49 -5.12 17.44
CA ASN A 56 30.85 -5.16 18.87
C ASN A 56 31.22 -6.58 19.36
N GLY A 57 31.93 -7.34 18.51
CA GLY A 57 32.33 -8.72 18.80
C GLY A 57 31.25 -9.78 18.58
N HIS A 58 30.01 -9.39 18.26
CA HIS A 58 28.94 -10.35 17.91
C HIS A 58 28.97 -10.67 16.42
N ALA A 59 28.91 -11.95 16.07
CA ALA A 59 28.91 -12.40 14.68
C ALA A 59 27.71 -11.86 13.90
N LEU A 60 27.96 -11.46 12.65
CA LEU A 60 26.94 -10.99 11.72
C LEU A 60 26.70 -12.03 10.62
N ALA A 61 25.43 -12.34 10.37
CA ALA A 61 25.04 -13.01 9.14
C ALA A 61 25.28 -12.07 7.94
N THR A 62 25.75 -12.63 6.82
CA THR A 62 26.04 -11.86 5.61
C THR A 62 25.45 -12.53 4.38
N THR A 63 25.10 -11.73 3.37
CA THR A 63 24.64 -12.23 2.07
C THR A 63 25.29 -11.47 0.93
N LYS A 64 25.44 -12.11 -0.24
CA LYS A 64 25.96 -11.47 -1.45
C LYS A 64 24.84 -10.78 -2.22
N VAL A 65 25.11 -9.59 -2.73
CA VAL A 65 24.23 -8.83 -3.60
C VAL A 65 24.97 -8.46 -4.88
N GLY A 66 24.43 -8.84 -6.03
CA GLY A 66 24.99 -8.47 -7.35
C GLY A 66 26.40 -9.02 -7.63
N GLY A 67 26.85 -10.06 -6.92
CA GLY A 67 28.14 -10.72 -7.14
C GLY A 67 29.37 -9.98 -6.60
N LEU A 68 29.31 -8.66 -6.45
CA LEU A 68 30.44 -7.78 -6.09
C LEU A 68 30.34 -7.15 -4.70
N LEU A 69 29.20 -7.29 -4.01
CA LEU A 69 28.96 -6.66 -2.73
C LEU A 69 28.44 -7.68 -1.72
N ARG A 70 28.97 -7.66 -0.50
CA ARG A 70 28.43 -8.42 0.63
C ARG A 70 27.75 -7.45 1.60
N VAL A 71 26.60 -7.83 2.14
CA VAL A 71 25.86 -6.99 3.08
C VAL A 71 25.57 -7.72 4.38
N ALA A 72 25.57 -6.96 5.47
CA ALA A 72 25.15 -7.38 6.79
C ALA A 72 24.23 -6.30 7.40
N PHE A 73 23.57 -6.61 8.50
CA PHE A 73 22.72 -5.66 9.22
C PHE A 73 23.08 -5.66 10.70
N ALA A 74 23.00 -4.49 11.34
CA ALA A 74 23.25 -4.32 12.75
C ALA A 74 22.18 -3.43 13.39
N GLY A 75 21.90 -3.67 14.66
CA GLY A 75 20.97 -2.88 15.48
C GLY A 75 21.67 -2.28 16.68
N ILE A 76 21.28 -1.07 17.07
CA ILE A 76 21.67 -0.44 18.33
C ILE A 76 20.52 -0.64 19.31
N ASP A 77 20.76 -1.36 20.42
CA ASP A 77 19.71 -1.60 21.40
C ASP A 77 19.19 -0.28 21.98
N VAL A 78 17.88 -0.22 22.25
CA VAL A 78 17.22 0.95 22.84
C VAL A 78 17.87 1.45 24.15
N ALA A 79 18.54 0.56 24.89
CA ALA A 79 19.23 0.89 26.13
C ALA A 79 20.74 1.13 25.95
N ALA A 80 21.25 1.18 24.72
CA ALA A 80 22.67 1.37 24.45
C ALA A 80 23.16 2.73 24.99
N ALA A 81 24.33 2.71 25.64
CA ALA A 81 25.05 3.91 26.01
C ALA A 81 25.69 4.57 24.78
N SER A 82 25.90 5.89 24.84
CA SER A 82 26.72 6.58 23.85
C SER A 82 28.16 6.09 23.89
N GLY A 83 28.81 6.02 22.73
CA GLY A 83 30.18 5.53 22.62
C GLY A 83 30.48 5.05 21.21
N THR A 84 31.63 4.41 21.02
CA THR A 84 32.05 3.93 19.70
C THR A 84 31.74 2.44 19.58
N ALA A 85 30.93 2.08 18.59
CA ALA A 85 30.75 0.69 18.18
C ALA A 85 31.74 0.31 17.09
N THR A 86 32.13 -0.96 17.04
CA THR A 86 33.13 -1.47 16.10
C THR A 86 32.52 -2.51 15.17
N ILE A 87 32.86 -2.39 13.89
CA ILE A 87 32.61 -3.39 12.86
C ILE A 87 33.95 -3.98 12.49
N VAL A 88 34.07 -5.30 12.56
CA VAL A 88 35.32 -6.01 12.27
C VAL A 88 35.06 -7.00 11.15
N VAL A 89 35.79 -6.89 10.04
CA VAL A 89 35.71 -7.81 8.91
C VAL A 89 37.05 -8.53 8.76
N THR A 90 37.00 -9.85 8.69
CA THR A 90 38.18 -10.71 8.54
C THR A 90 38.17 -11.36 7.16
N ARG A 91 39.32 -11.32 6.49
CA ARG A 91 39.54 -11.88 5.15
C ARG A 91 40.81 -12.68 5.09
N ARG A 92 40.81 -13.71 4.25
CA ARG A 92 41.99 -14.51 3.92
C ARG A 92 42.41 -14.27 2.48
N TRP A 93 43.67 -13.95 2.29
CA TRP A 93 44.29 -13.70 0.99
C TRP A 93 44.77 -15.00 0.33
N PRO A 94 44.95 -15.04 -1.00
CA PRO A 94 45.39 -16.23 -1.72
C PRO A 94 46.71 -16.84 -1.22
N LEU A 95 47.60 -16.03 -0.66
CA LEU A 95 48.89 -16.46 -0.10
C LEU A 95 48.79 -16.97 1.35
N GLY A 96 47.58 -17.01 1.92
CA GLY A 96 47.31 -17.56 3.25
C GLY A 96 47.21 -16.53 4.37
N ASP A 97 47.66 -15.30 4.14
CA ASP A 97 47.58 -14.19 5.10
C ASP A 97 46.13 -13.88 5.48
N VAL A 98 45.89 -13.59 6.75
CA VAL A 98 44.59 -13.15 7.27
C VAL A 98 44.70 -11.70 7.70
N THR A 99 43.81 -10.86 7.17
CA THR A 99 43.74 -9.44 7.52
C THR A 99 42.41 -9.10 8.17
N THR A 100 42.45 -8.14 9.07
CA THR A 100 41.27 -7.60 9.74
C THR A 100 41.11 -6.13 9.40
N GLU A 101 39.96 -5.77 8.84
CA GLU A 101 39.53 -4.40 8.63
C GLU A 101 38.59 -3.98 9.76
N ILE A 102 38.76 -2.74 10.25
CA ILE A 102 37.93 -2.19 11.33
C ILE A 102 37.28 -0.91 10.83
N ALA A 103 35.96 -0.81 11.00
CA ALA A 103 35.21 0.43 10.87
C ALA A 103 34.50 0.74 12.18
N THR A 104 34.17 2.01 12.40
CA THR A 104 33.52 2.47 13.62
C THR A 104 32.20 3.17 13.32
N VAL A 105 31.25 3.04 14.24
CA VAL A 105 29.99 3.78 14.24
C VAL A 105 29.87 4.49 15.58
N GLU A 106 29.71 5.81 15.58
CA GLU A 106 29.48 6.59 16.79
C GLU A 106 28.03 6.46 17.24
N ILE A 107 27.80 5.93 18.44
CA ILE A 107 26.48 5.85 19.06
C ILE A 107 26.18 7.19 19.72
N ILE A 108 25.29 7.96 19.09
CA ILE A 108 24.81 9.24 19.58
C ILE A 108 23.63 9.00 20.52
N ALA A 109 23.73 9.56 21.74
CA ALA A 109 22.66 9.48 22.74
C ALA A 109 21.33 9.99 22.18
N LYS A 110 20.26 9.22 22.39
CA LYS A 110 18.89 9.59 22.03
C LYS A 110 18.08 9.80 23.30
N LYS A 111 17.39 10.95 23.38
CA LYS A 111 16.45 11.21 24.48
C LYS A 111 15.13 10.53 24.15
N PHE A 112 14.65 9.73 25.11
CA PHE A 112 13.33 9.13 25.04
C PHE A 112 12.39 9.76 26.07
N PRO A 113 11.08 9.85 25.77
CA PRO A 113 10.08 10.28 26.75
C PRO A 113 10.10 9.38 27.98
N GLU A 114 9.79 9.94 29.15
CA GLU A 114 9.67 9.19 30.40
C GLU A 114 8.22 9.03 30.83
N ALA A 115 7.86 7.87 31.36
CA ALA A 115 6.54 7.61 31.92
C ALA A 115 6.64 6.86 33.25
N ARG A 116 5.75 7.14 34.20
CA ARG A 116 5.62 6.35 35.43
C ARG A 116 4.54 5.30 35.24
N VAL A 117 4.85 4.05 35.57
CA VAL A 117 3.88 2.95 35.48
C VAL A 117 3.68 2.32 36.86
N ASN A 118 2.42 2.24 37.29
CA ASN A 118 2.04 1.58 38.52
C ASN A 118 1.62 0.14 38.21
N ARG A 119 2.59 -0.78 38.22
CA ARG A 119 2.34 -2.22 38.04
C ARG A 119 2.52 -2.94 39.37
N PRO A 120 1.66 -3.93 39.70
CA PRO A 120 1.85 -4.78 40.87
C PRO A 120 3.24 -5.43 40.90
N MET A 121 3.79 -5.73 42.08
CA MET A 121 5.04 -6.49 42.14
C MET A 121 4.83 -7.92 41.67
N LEU A 122 5.85 -8.50 41.04
CA LEU A 122 5.85 -9.90 40.62
C LEU A 122 6.09 -10.80 41.83
N SER A 123 5.40 -11.93 41.89
CA SER A 123 5.75 -12.98 42.85
C SER A 123 7.03 -13.70 42.43
N ALA A 124 7.63 -14.47 43.35
CA ALA A 124 8.77 -15.33 43.02
C ALA A 124 8.41 -16.35 41.93
N ARG A 125 7.20 -16.93 42.00
CA ARG A 125 6.68 -17.87 41.00
C ARG A 125 6.54 -17.24 39.62
N ASP A 126 6.08 -15.99 39.55
CA ASP A 126 5.99 -15.25 38.29
C ASP A 126 7.37 -14.99 37.71
N THR A 127 8.33 -14.62 38.56
CA THR A 127 9.73 -14.37 38.15
C THR A 127 10.40 -15.61 37.59
N GLU A 128 10.18 -16.78 38.21
CA GLU A 128 10.66 -18.07 37.70
C GLU A 128 10.01 -18.44 36.36
N ARG A 129 8.71 -18.22 36.21
CA ARG A 129 8.01 -18.44 34.93
C ARG A 129 8.57 -17.53 33.84
N ILE A 130 8.81 -16.26 34.12
CA ILE A 130 9.44 -15.32 33.19
C ILE A 130 10.82 -15.80 32.77
N GLY A 131 11.61 -16.37 33.69
CA GLY A 131 12.92 -16.96 33.38
C GLY A 131 12.79 -18.09 32.34
N ARG A 132 11.87 -19.03 32.56
CA ARG A 132 11.61 -20.14 31.61
C ARG A 132 11.09 -19.65 30.26
N ASP A 133 10.20 -18.67 30.24
CA ASP A 133 9.66 -18.10 29.00
C ASP A 133 10.76 -17.42 28.17
N LYS A 134 11.70 -16.72 28.83
CA LYS A 134 12.89 -16.15 28.16
C LYS A 134 13.82 -17.21 27.59
N GLU A 135 14.04 -18.29 28.33
CA GLU A 135 14.87 -19.42 27.86
C GLU A 135 14.26 -20.08 26.62
N LYS A 136 12.93 -20.27 26.59
CA LYS A 136 12.22 -20.75 25.39
C LYS A 136 12.46 -19.88 24.17
N ILE A 137 12.34 -18.55 24.31
CA ILE A 137 12.59 -17.61 23.22
C ILE A 137 14.06 -17.73 22.78
N ALA A 138 15.01 -17.71 23.72
CA ALA A 138 16.43 -17.81 23.40
C ALA A 138 16.77 -19.11 22.63
N LEU A 139 16.23 -20.25 23.06
CA LEU A 139 16.40 -21.53 22.38
C LEU A 139 15.77 -21.53 20.97
N ALA A 140 14.62 -20.88 20.79
CA ALA A 140 13.99 -20.76 19.48
C ALA A 140 14.84 -19.95 18.48
N VAL A 141 15.59 -18.95 18.99
CA VAL A 141 16.46 -18.09 18.17
C VAL A 141 17.76 -18.81 17.73
N LEU A 142 18.23 -19.81 18.47
CA LEU A 142 19.45 -20.57 18.08
C LEU A 142 19.32 -21.27 16.72
N GLY A 143 18.09 -21.58 16.29
CA GLY A 143 17.81 -22.19 14.99
C GLY A 143 17.44 -21.20 13.88
N ALA A 144 17.59 -19.89 14.11
CA ALA A 144 17.22 -18.87 13.14
C ALA A 144 18.08 -18.94 11.86
N SER A 145 17.46 -18.60 10.73
CA SER A 145 18.07 -18.64 9.41
C SER A 145 19.20 -17.61 9.28
N LEU A 146 20.33 -18.04 8.74
CA LEU A 146 21.41 -17.12 8.35
C LEU A 146 21.18 -16.49 6.97
N ALA A 147 20.23 -17.00 6.18
CA ALA A 147 19.84 -16.46 4.90
C ALA A 147 18.64 -15.50 5.05
N PRO A 148 18.57 -14.40 4.27
CA PRO A 148 17.42 -13.51 4.31
C PRO A 148 16.17 -14.20 3.74
N LEU A 149 15.09 -14.19 4.51
CA LEU A 149 13.78 -14.74 4.12
C LEU A 149 12.77 -13.64 3.75
N TRP A 150 12.98 -12.41 4.23
CA TRP A 150 12.07 -11.30 3.96
C TRP A 150 12.04 -10.92 2.47
N VAL A 151 10.90 -10.41 2.03
CA VAL A 151 10.69 -9.92 0.67
C VAL A 151 10.24 -8.47 0.69
N GLU A 152 10.99 -7.63 -0.04
CA GLU A 152 10.71 -6.19 -0.17
C GLU A 152 10.62 -5.51 1.20
N SER A 153 9.86 -4.42 1.30
CA SER A 153 9.64 -3.67 2.54
C SER A 153 8.74 -4.41 3.52
N PHE A 154 8.97 -4.16 4.81
CA PHE A 154 8.13 -4.65 5.91
C PHE A 154 6.81 -3.88 5.94
N TRP A 155 5.72 -4.60 6.21
CA TRP A 155 4.39 -4.04 6.37
C TRP A 155 4.09 -3.74 7.84
N TYR A 156 3.14 -2.83 8.06
CA TYR A 156 2.46 -2.75 9.34
C TYR A 156 1.78 -4.08 9.66
N PRO A 157 1.85 -4.56 10.91
CA PRO A 157 1.25 -5.82 11.33
C PRO A 157 -0.27 -5.73 11.54
N VAL A 158 -0.87 -4.58 11.22
CA VAL A 158 -2.30 -4.28 11.28
C VAL A 158 -2.66 -3.42 10.07
N LEU A 159 -3.89 -3.56 9.57
CA LEU A 159 -4.36 -2.78 8.41
C LEU A 159 -4.49 -1.29 8.70
N ARG A 160 -4.86 -0.94 9.94
CA ARG A 160 -5.10 0.45 10.39
C ARG A 160 -4.16 0.75 11.55
N PRO A 161 -2.88 1.07 11.27
CA PRO A 161 -1.92 1.32 12.32
C PRO A 161 -2.30 2.60 13.08
N ARG A 162 -2.65 2.45 14.35
CA ARG A 162 -2.85 3.54 15.29
C ARG A 162 -1.97 3.30 16.51
N VAL A 163 -0.91 4.07 16.67
CA VAL A 163 -0.03 3.93 17.85
C VAL A 163 -0.78 4.43 19.07
N SER A 164 -0.87 3.60 20.11
CA SER A 164 -1.56 3.97 21.35
C SER A 164 -0.71 4.96 22.13
N LYS A 165 -1.34 5.91 22.84
CA LYS A 165 -0.64 6.84 23.72
C LYS A 165 0.21 6.11 24.75
N GLY A 166 1.49 6.47 24.85
CA GLY A 166 2.44 5.81 25.76
C GLY A 166 2.92 4.44 25.25
N GLY A 167 2.51 4.08 24.04
CA GLY A 167 2.84 2.88 23.30
C GLY A 167 3.96 3.08 22.28
N GLU A 168 4.58 4.26 22.25
CA GLU A 168 5.69 4.58 21.36
C GLU A 168 6.96 3.84 21.76
N PHE A 169 7.79 3.52 20.78
CA PHE A 169 9.07 2.87 21.02
C PHE A 169 10.01 3.73 21.87
N GLY A 170 10.69 3.08 22.80
CA GLY A 170 11.75 3.67 23.62
C GLY A 170 11.28 4.46 24.83
N ILE A 171 9.98 4.60 25.09
CA ILE A 171 9.50 5.24 26.31
C ILE A 171 10.14 4.60 27.55
N ARG A 172 10.79 5.44 28.36
CA ARG A 172 11.48 5.03 29.58
C ARG A 172 10.47 4.92 30.72
N ARG A 173 10.02 3.69 30.98
CA ARG A 173 9.00 3.36 31.99
C ARG A 173 9.66 3.14 33.35
N LYS A 174 9.37 4.03 34.30
CA LYS A 174 9.81 3.94 35.70
C LYS A 174 8.73 3.25 36.54
N SER A 175 9.10 2.19 37.25
CA SER A 175 8.22 1.42 38.13
C SER A 175 8.88 1.18 39.49
N ARG A 176 8.12 0.63 40.45
CA ARG A 176 8.70 0.17 41.73
C ARG A 176 9.76 -0.93 41.57
N ALA A 177 9.74 -1.64 40.45
CA ALA A 177 10.69 -2.71 40.13
C ALA A 177 11.94 -2.21 39.35
N GLY A 178 12.05 -0.90 39.08
CA GLY A 178 13.15 -0.31 38.34
C GLY A 178 12.73 0.39 37.06
N VAL A 179 13.70 0.69 36.21
CA VAL A 179 13.55 1.44 34.96
C VAL A 179 13.70 0.49 33.76
N GLY A 180 12.72 0.50 32.86
CA GLY A 180 12.76 -0.24 31.60
C GLY A 180 12.43 0.65 30.40
N TYR A 181 12.64 0.12 29.20
CA TYR A 181 12.27 0.78 27.94
C TYR A 181 11.10 0.06 27.29
N HIS A 182 10.24 0.80 26.62
CA HIS A 182 9.25 0.22 25.73
C HIS A 182 9.94 -0.33 24.48
N ALA A 183 10.06 -1.65 24.38
CA ALA A 183 10.91 -2.35 23.40
C ALA A 183 10.25 -2.56 22.02
N GLY A 184 9.06 -2.00 21.82
CA GLY A 184 8.26 -2.15 20.62
C GLY A 184 7.32 -0.97 20.47
N VAL A 185 6.32 -1.14 19.62
CA VAL A 185 5.24 -0.18 19.40
C VAL A 185 3.90 -0.83 19.68
N ASP A 186 3.02 -0.14 20.40
CA ASP A 186 1.68 -0.63 20.72
C ASP A 186 0.67 -0.08 19.71
N PHE A 187 0.05 -0.95 18.92
CA PHE A 187 -1.03 -0.59 18.02
C PHE A 187 -2.39 -0.87 18.65
N GLY A 188 -3.23 0.17 18.72
CA GLY A 188 -4.61 0.06 19.16
C GLY A 188 -5.51 -0.51 18.05
N GLY A 189 -6.54 -1.26 18.44
CA GLY A 189 -7.49 -1.86 17.51
C GLY A 189 -8.72 -2.44 18.17
N ASP A 190 -9.76 -2.64 17.37
CA ASP A 190 -11.04 -3.17 17.82
C ASP A 190 -10.96 -4.69 18.04
N LYS A 191 -11.93 -5.24 18.79
CA LYS A 191 -12.05 -6.70 18.94
C LYS A 191 -12.16 -7.36 17.57
N GLY A 192 -11.40 -8.43 17.33
CA GLY A 192 -11.39 -9.11 16.04
C GLY A 192 -10.37 -8.54 15.04
N THR A 193 -9.64 -7.47 15.38
CA THR A 193 -8.56 -6.94 14.54
C THR A 193 -7.54 -8.03 14.24
N ARG A 194 -7.35 -8.35 12.96
CA ARG A 194 -6.39 -9.37 12.53
C ARG A 194 -4.95 -8.86 12.63
N ILE A 195 -4.08 -9.69 13.17
CA ILE A 195 -2.64 -9.44 13.23
C ILE A 195 -1.96 -10.14 12.05
N LEU A 196 -1.11 -9.42 11.34
CA LEU A 196 -0.53 -9.83 10.07
C LEU A 196 0.99 -9.97 10.20
N ALA A 197 1.57 -10.92 9.47
CA ALA A 197 3.01 -11.05 9.31
C ALA A 197 3.55 -9.79 8.62
N ALA A 198 4.48 -9.12 9.28
CA ALA A 198 5.09 -7.89 8.78
C ALA A 198 5.97 -8.18 7.55
N ASN A 199 6.53 -9.39 7.46
CA ASN A 199 7.19 -9.89 6.26
C ASN A 199 7.18 -11.43 6.21
N THR A 200 7.65 -11.98 5.09
CA THR A 200 7.86 -13.43 4.92
C THR A 200 8.92 -13.93 5.90
N GLY A 201 8.69 -15.10 6.49
CA GLY A 201 9.61 -15.71 7.45
C GLY A 201 9.11 -17.06 7.96
N THR A 202 9.75 -17.55 9.02
CA THR A 202 9.36 -18.80 9.69
C THR A 202 8.92 -18.50 11.11
N VAL A 203 7.77 -19.03 11.53
CA VAL A 203 7.28 -18.90 12.91
C VAL A 203 8.15 -19.76 13.83
N ILE A 204 8.98 -19.13 14.66
CA ILE A 204 9.87 -19.83 15.59
C ILE A 204 9.25 -20.02 16.98
N LEU A 205 8.18 -19.27 17.29
CA LEU A 205 7.39 -19.41 18.52
C LEU A 205 5.93 -18.99 18.26
N ALA A 206 4.97 -19.75 18.79
CA ALA A 206 3.54 -19.45 18.80
C ALA A 206 2.92 -20.05 20.08
N GLU A 207 3.15 -19.41 21.23
CA GLU A 207 2.82 -19.96 22.55
C GLU A 207 2.33 -18.87 23.54
N PRO A 208 1.54 -19.24 24.57
CA PRO A 208 1.20 -18.36 25.68
C PRO A 208 2.37 -18.19 26.67
N LEU A 209 2.86 -16.96 26.80
CA LEU A 209 3.92 -16.56 27.73
C LEU A 209 3.36 -15.67 28.85
N PHE A 210 4.12 -15.51 29.94
CA PHE A 210 3.66 -14.75 31.10
C PHE A 210 3.55 -13.24 30.84
N LEU A 211 4.58 -12.61 30.27
CA LEU A 211 4.57 -11.16 30.03
C LEU A 211 3.88 -10.85 28.70
N GLU A 212 4.30 -11.53 27.65
CA GLU A 212 3.94 -11.32 26.25
C GLU A 212 2.52 -11.84 25.94
N GLY A 213 1.92 -12.65 26.82
CA GLY A 213 0.64 -13.29 26.54
C GLY A 213 0.76 -14.30 25.41
N ASN A 214 -0.30 -14.47 24.62
CA ASN A 214 -0.19 -15.23 23.38
C ASN A 214 0.75 -14.50 22.44
N CYS A 215 1.91 -15.10 22.18
CA CYS A 215 2.99 -14.49 21.44
C CYS A 215 3.32 -15.31 20.19
N VAL A 216 3.45 -14.62 19.05
CA VAL A 216 4.04 -15.16 17.83
C VAL A 216 5.39 -14.48 17.62
N VAL A 217 6.41 -15.26 17.25
CA VAL A 217 7.72 -14.74 16.85
C VAL A 217 8.06 -15.29 15.48
N ILE A 218 8.39 -14.41 14.54
CA ILE A 218 8.80 -14.77 13.18
C ILE A 218 10.27 -14.46 13.02
N ASP A 219 11.02 -15.46 12.56
CA ASP A 219 12.36 -15.30 12.03
C ASP A 219 12.30 -14.94 10.54
N HIS A 220 12.83 -13.77 10.21
CA HIS A 220 12.99 -13.32 8.83
C HIS A 220 14.38 -13.65 8.27
N GLY A 221 15.25 -14.27 9.08
CA GLY A 221 16.63 -14.57 8.76
C GLY A 221 17.60 -13.43 9.05
N MET A 222 18.88 -13.71 8.92
CA MET A 222 19.99 -12.78 9.19
C MET A 222 19.90 -12.07 10.55
N GLY A 223 19.31 -12.72 11.56
CA GLY A 223 19.14 -12.16 12.90
C GLY A 223 18.01 -11.14 13.04
N LEU A 224 17.14 -10.98 12.03
CA LEU A 224 15.96 -10.13 12.06
C LEU A 224 14.73 -10.90 12.53
N LEU A 225 14.19 -10.53 13.70
CA LEU A 225 12.99 -11.15 14.26
C LEU A 225 11.90 -10.12 14.50
N THR A 226 10.65 -10.53 14.30
CA THR A 226 9.47 -9.77 14.69
C THR A 226 8.67 -10.53 15.76
N PHE A 227 8.15 -9.78 16.73
CA PHE A 227 7.34 -10.31 17.83
C PHE A 227 5.95 -9.67 17.80
N TYR A 228 4.94 -10.51 17.97
CA TYR A 228 3.52 -10.14 18.00
C TYR A 228 2.94 -10.62 19.31
N MET A 229 2.60 -9.71 20.20
CA MET A 229 2.25 -10.05 21.59
C MET A 229 0.79 -9.68 21.91
N HIS A 230 0.29 -10.27 22.99
CA HIS A 230 -1.01 -10.03 23.58
C HIS A 230 -2.19 -10.49 22.72
N LEU A 231 -1.99 -11.47 21.83
CA LEU A 231 -3.04 -11.96 20.93
C LEU A 231 -4.18 -12.64 21.72
N ASP A 232 -5.40 -12.63 21.20
CA ASP A 232 -6.52 -13.42 21.74
C ASP A 232 -6.46 -14.87 21.22
N SER A 233 -5.97 -15.07 19.99
CA SER A 233 -5.86 -16.39 19.36
C SER A 233 -4.73 -16.46 18.33
N PHE A 234 -4.27 -17.67 18.03
CA PHE A 234 -3.29 -17.96 16.98
C PHE A 234 -4.00 -18.47 15.71
N ALA A 235 -3.51 -18.05 14.56
CA ALA A 235 -3.87 -18.59 13.24
C ALA A 235 -2.70 -19.39 12.60
N VAL A 236 -1.56 -19.47 13.30
CA VAL A 236 -0.33 -20.12 12.84
C VAL A 236 0.27 -20.99 13.93
N THR A 237 1.19 -21.87 13.56
CA THR A 237 1.90 -22.77 14.48
C THR A 237 3.41 -22.65 14.36
N LYS A 238 4.15 -23.08 15.40
CA LYS A 238 5.62 -23.13 15.36
C LYS A 238 6.11 -24.03 14.23
N GLY A 239 7.11 -23.56 13.48
CA GLY A 239 7.68 -24.22 12.31
C GLY A 239 7.02 -23.84 10.98
N GLU A 240 5.89 -23.12 11.02
CA GLU A 240 5.18 -22.70 9.82
C GLU A 240 5.94 -21.59 9.07
N SER A 241 6.12 -21.76 7.77
CA SER A 241 6.55 -20.67 6.89
C SER A 241 5.36 -19.77 6.58
N VAL A 242 5.51 -18.47 6.81
CA VAL A 242 4.45 -17.48 6.61
C VAL A 242 4.86 -16.47 5.56
N ALA A 243 3.90 -16.06 4.73
CA ALA A 243 4.10 -15.00 3.76
C ALA A 243 3.87 -13.61 4.40
N LYS A 244 4.53 -12.57 3.87
CA LYS A 244 4.20 -11.17 4.19
C LYS A 244 2.69 -10.94 4.05
N GLY A 245 2.05 -10.37 5.08
CA GLY A 245 0.61 -10.10 5.10
C GLY A 245 -0.28 -11.28 5.54
N GLN A 246 0.28 -12.47 5.77
CA GLN A 246 -0.47 -13.62 6.27
C GLN A 246 -1.01 -13.35 7.68
N VAL A 247 -2.25 -13.77 7.95
CA VAL A 247 -2.87 -13.64 9.27
C VAL A 247 -2.18 -14.57 10.27
N LEU A 248 -1.69 -14.00 11.38
CA LEU A 248 -1.03 -14.71 12.48
C LEU A 248 -1.97 -15.00 13.64
N GLY A 249 -3.06 -14.24 13.74
CA GLY A 249 -3.99 -14.32 14.85
C GLY A 249 -4.86 -13.08 14.97
N VAL A 250 -5.43 -12.90 16.15
CA VAL A 250 -6.35 -11.80 16.46
C VAL A 250 -5.80 -10.99 17.63
N MET A 251 -5.87 -9.65 17.52
CA MET A 251 -5.48 -8.72 18.57
C MET A 251 -6.26 -8.99 19.85
N GLY A 252 -5.56 -8.96 20.99
CA GLY A 252 -6.15 -9.30 22.27
C GLY A 252 -5.63 -8.48 23.43
N ALA A 253 -5.83 -9.02 24.63
CA ALA A 253 -5.35 -8.46 25.89
C ALA A 253 -4.76 -9.55 26.81
N THR A 254 -4.11 -10.56 26.24
CA THR A 254 -3.52 -11.66 27.02
C THR A 254 -2.14 -11.29 27.58
N GLY A 255 -1.73 -11.95 28.66
CA GLY A 255 -0.47 -11.67 29.34
C GLY A 255 -0.53 -10.45 30.24
N ARG A 256 0.56 -9.69 30.33
CA ARG A 256 0.69 -8.60 31.31
C ARG A 256 0.41 -7.22 30.71
N VAL A 257 -0.85 -6.97 30.40
CA VAL A 257 -1.35 -5.73 29.79
C VAL A 257 -2.50 -5.08 30.56
N THR A 258 -2.79 -3.82 30.24
CA THR A 258 -3.89 -3.03 30.83
C THR A 258 -5.09 -2.88 29.91
N GLY A 259 -4.97 -3.23 28.64
CA GLY A 259 -6.02 -3.09 27.64
C GLY A 259 -5.66 -3.76 26.32
N ARG A 260 -6.62 -3.86 25.41
CA ARG A 260 -6.43 -4.48 24.09
C ARG A 260 -5.48 -3.65 23.24
N HIS A 261 -4.42 -4.27 22.77
CA HIS A 261 -3.51 -3.73 21.77
C HIS A 261 -2.64 -4.85 21.19
N LEU A 262 -2.03 -4.60 20.05
CA LEU A 262 -0.87 -5.38 19.59
C LEU A 262 0.39 -4.69 20.08
N HIS A 263 1.19 -5.37 20.90
CA HIS A 263 2.57 -4.96 21.08
C HIS A 263 3.44 -5.62 20.01
N PHE A 264 4.00 -4.81 19.11
CA PHE A 264 4.85 -5.23 18.00
C PHE A 264 6.30 -4.84 18.27
N SER A 265 7.18 -5.83 18.37
CA SER A 265 8.62 -5.60 18.61
C SER A 265 9.46 -6.14 17.45
N VAL A 266 10.60 -5.49 17.22
CA VAL A 266 11.59 -5.92 16.23
C VAL A 266 12.95 -6.03 16.90
N THR A 267 13.66 -7.12 16.62
CA THR A 267 15.04 -7.29 17.07
C THR A 267 15.97 -7.58 15.91
N MET A 268 17.14 -6.95 15.92
CA MET A 268 18.23 -7.20 14.97
C MET A 268 19.46 -7.69 15.76
N ASN A 269 19.85 -8.94 15.55
CA ASN A 269 20.95 -9.60 16.28
C ASN A 269 20.81 -9.46 17.81
N GLY A 270 19.59 -9.59 18.32
CA GLY A 270 19.26 -9.43 19.75
C GLY A 270 19.11 -8.00 20.25
N ALA A 271 19.48 -6.99 19.46
CA ALA A 271 19.23 -5.58 19.80
C ALA A 271 17.77 -5.21 19.53
N ARG A 272 17.10 -4.57 20.50
CA ARG A 272 15.73 -4.07 20.35
C ARG A 272 15.76 -2.77 19.58
N VAL A 273 15.19 -2.78 18.37
CA VAL A 273 15.21 -1.66 17.44
C VAL A 273 13.81 -1.12 17.20
N ASP A 274 13.73 0.12 16.75
CA ASP A 274 12.47 0.83 16.50
C ASP A 274 11.71 0.14 15.34
N PRO A 275 10.55 -0.50 15.60
CA PRO A 275 9.79 -1.21 14.58
C PRO A 275 9.36 -0.31 13.42
N LEU A 276 9.03 0.96 13.71
CA LEU A 276 8.59 1.91 12.71
C LEU A 276 9.76 2.32 11.79
N ARG A 277 10.99 2.29 12.30
CA ARG A 277 12.18 2.43 11.46
C ARG A 277 12.38 1.23 10.57
N VAL A 278 12.06 0.01 10.99
CA VAL A 278 12.21 -1.18 10.12
C VAL A 278 11.14 -1.25 9.04
N ILE A 279 9.89 -0.90 9.37
CA ILE A 279 8.79 -0.72 8.40
C ILE A 279 9.13 0.39 7.38
N GLY A 280 9.94 1.39 7.77
CA GLY A 280 10.40 2.47 6.88
C GLY A 280 11.77 2.28 6.19
N ALA A 281 12.73 1.55 6.78
CA ALA A 281 14.15 1.52 6.40
C ALA A 281 14.46 0.62 5.20
N PHE A 282 13.50 -0.22 4.79
CA PHE A 282 13.59 -1.00 3.54
C PHE A 282 12.75 -0.42 2.38
N GLY A 283 12.09 0.73 2.60
CA GLY A 283 11.37 1.50 1.59
C GLY A 283 9.87 1.66 1.89
N ILE A 284 9.50 2.81 2.45
CA ILE A 284 8.15 3.46 2.43
C ILE A 284 7.01 2.65 3.09
N GLY A 285 6.88 2.78 4.40
CA GLY A 285 5.60 2.66 5.11
C GLY A 285 5.28 3.99 5.79
N PRO A 286 3.99 4.32 6.03
CA PRO A 286 3.58 5.62 6.57
C PRO A 286 4.28 5.91 7.90
N ARG A 287 4.74 7.15 8.13
CA ARG A 287 5.12 7.62 9.47
C ARG A 287 3.82 7.97 10.18
N GLY A 288 3.35 7.09 11.07
CA GLY A 288 2.17 7.40 11.89
C GLY A 288 2.50 8.48 12.92
N GLU A 289 1.67 9.51 12.97
CA GLU A 289 1.67 10.51 14.05
C GLU A 289 0.86 10.01 15.26
N VAL A 290 1.25 10.54 16.42
CA VAL A 290 0.69 10.25 17.74
C VAL A 290 -0.58 11.07 17.91
N GLU A 291 -1.75 10.41 17.96
CA GLU A 291 -3.00 11.05 18.40
C GLU A 291 -3.50 10.44 19.72
N ASP A 292 -3.99 11.35 20.57
CA ASP A 292 -4.27 11.16 21.98
C ASP A 292 -5.73 10.69 22.20
N ILE A 293 -5.94 9.48 22.73
CA ILE A 293 -7.29 8.99 23.09
C ILE A 293 -7.29 8.49 24.53
N SER A 294 -8.16 9.08 25.35
CA SER A 294 -8.40 8.68 26.73
C SER A 294 -9.33 7.46 26.83
N PRO A 295 -9.16 6.60 27.85
CA PRO A 295 -9.91 5.36 27.98
C PRO A 295 -11.29 5.63 28.59
N GLY A 296 -12.30 5.79 27.74
CA GLY A 296 -13.67 5.79 28.22
C GLY A 296 -14.65 6.33 27.21
N ASP A 297 -14.97 5.53 26.19
CA ASP A 297 -16.24 5.64 25.46
C ASP A 297 -16.60 4.26 24.91
N THR A 298 -17.29 3.49 25.75
CA THR A 298 -18.07 2.33 25.31
C THR A 298 -19.48 2.82 25.03
N GLU A 299 -19.85 3.01 23.77
CA GLU A 299 -21.25 3.03 23.38
C GLU A 299 -21.50 2.32 22.05
N THR A 300 -22.68 1.71 22.01
CA THR A 300 -23.23 0.73 21.09
C THR A 300 -23.13 1.11 19.62
N ALA A 301 -22.26 0.43 18.87
CA ALA A 301 -22.36 0.34 17.42
C ALA A 301 -23.04 -0.97 17.03
N GLU A 302 -24.14 -0.84 16.28
CA GLU A 302 -24.93 -1.93 15.76
C GLU A 302 -24.08 -2.94 14.97
N ARG A 303 -24.53 -4.19 15.06
CA ARG A 303 -23.93 -5.40 14.51
C ARG A 303 -23.84 -5.31 12.97
N SER A 304 -22.78 -4.73 12.45
CA SER A 304 -22.36 -4.92 11.05
C SER A 304 -21.91 -6.38 10.91
N SER A 305 -22.76 -7.17 10.28
CA SER A 305 -22.54 -8.58 9.99
C SER A 305 -21.53 -8.72 8.84
N VAL A 306 -20.25 -8.66 9.18
CA VAL A 306 -19.20 -9.23 8.32
C VAL A 306 -19.19 -10.75 8.57
N PRO A 307 -19.39 -11.60 7.56
CA PRO A 307 -19.41 -13.05 7.76
C PRO A 307 -18.09 -13.57 8.36
N ASP A 308 -18.22 -14.36 9.41
CA ASP A 308 -17.17 -15.22 9.98
C ASP A 308 -16.81 -16.34 9.00
N ALA A 309 -16.12 -15.99 7.91
CA ALA A 309 -15.25 -16.86 7.11
C ALA A 309 -14.84 -16.06 5.86
N ALA A 310 -13.78 -15.25 5.98
CA ALA A 310 -13.02 -14.95 4.78
C ALA A 310 -12.46 -16.29 4.29
N PRO A 311 -12.66 -16.64 3.02
CA PRO A 311 -12.19 -17.92 2.54
C PRO A 311 -10.68 -18.09 2.69
N ARG A 312 -10.28 -19.32 3.02
CA ARG A 312 -8.93 -19.66 3.49
C ARG A 312 -7.82 -19.37 2.47
N ASP A 313 -8.15 -19.17 1.18
CA ASP A 313 -7.18 -18.79 0.14
C ASP A 313 -7.85 -18.13 -1.10
N VAL A 314 -8.17 -16.83 -1.01
CA VAL A 314 -8.74 -16.06 -2.14
C VAL A 314 -7.84 -16.13 -3.38
N ARG A 315 -6.52 -16.16 -3.21
CA ARG A 315 -5.57 -16.20 -4.34
C ARG A 315 -5.63 -17.51 -5.10
N ALA A 316 -5.57 -18.65 -4.40
CA ALA A 316 -5.66 -19.96 -5.07
C ALA A 316 -6.98 -20.12 -5.86
N TRP A 317 -8.07 -19.56 -5.36
CA TRP A 317 -9.34 -19.58 -6.07
C TRP A 317 -9.38 -18.65 -7.26
N SER A 318 -8.80 -17.46 -7.15
CA SER A 318 -8.62 -16.56 -8.30
C SER A 318 -7.77 -17.22 -9.38
N GLU A 319 -6.64 -17.85 -9.04
CA GLU A 319 -5.77 -18.55 -10.00
C GLU A 319 -6.51 -19.70 -10.69
N LYS A 320 -7.25 -20.52 -9.94
CA LYS A 320 -8.09 -21.59 -10.49
C LYS A 320 -9.20 -21.03 -11.40
N ALA A 321 -9.85 -19.95 -10.99
CA ALA A 321 -10.88 -19.29 -11.78
C ALA A 321 -10.32 -18.76 -13.11
N GLU A 322 -9.13 -18.16 -13.10
CA GLU A 322 -8.46 -17.68 -14.30
C GLU A 322 -8.04 -18.80 -15.25
N ASP A 323 -7.48 -19.91 -14.74
CA ASP A 323 -7.17 -21.09 -15.56
C ASP A 323 -8.42 -21.67 -16.22
N MET A 324 -9.51 -21.81 -15.47
CA MET A 324 -10.77 -22.31 -16.02
C MET A 324 -11.32 -21.36 -17.10
N LEU A 325 -11.36 -20.05 -16.84
CA LEU A 325 -11.83 -19.05 -17.80
C LEU A 325 -10.93 -18.95 -19.04
N SER A 326 -9.63 -19.27 -18.94
CA SER A 326 -8.71 -19.20 -20.09
C SER A 326 -9.13 -20.13 -21.25
N ARG A 327 -9.85 -21.21 -20.92
CA ARG A 327 -10.36 -22.26 -21.83
C ARG A 327 -11.74 -21.91 -22.40
N GLU A 328 -12.42 -20.93 -21.82
CA GLU A 328 -13.74 -20.49 -22.24
C GLU A 328 -13.67 -19.56 -23.46
N LYS A 329 -14.78 -19.54 -24.21
CA LYS A 329 -14.98 -18.64 -25.34
C LYS A 329 -16.15 -17.72 -25.04
N VAL A 330 -15.98 -16.45 -25.41
CA VAL A 330 -17.01 -15.42 -25.32
C VAL A 330 -17.06 -14.65 -26.63
N SER A 331 -18.25 -14.19 -26.98
CA SER A 331 -18.52 -13.56 -28.28
C SER A 331 -19.33 -12.26 -28.15
N LEU A 332 -19.19 -11.39 -29.14
CA LEU A 332 -20.05 -10.23 -29.32
C LEU A 332 -21.27 -10.63 -30.17
N MET A 333 -22.44 -10.15 -29.78
CA MET A 333 -23.68 -10.36 -30.52
C MET A 333 -23.99 -9.15 -31.39
N TYR A 334 -24.21 -9.39 -32.68
CA TYR A 334 -24.45 -8.36 -33.67
C TYR A 334 -25.89 -8.38 -34.18
N LYS A 335 -26.48 -7.19 -34.35
CA LYS A 335 -27.68 -7.01 -35.15
C LYS A 335 -27.35 -6.20 -36.40
N THR A 336 -27.64 -6.79 -37.56
CA THR A 336 -27.47 -6.13 -38.85
C THR A 336 -28.76 -5.41 -39.21
N ARG A 337 -28.66 -4.11 -39.55
CA ARG A 337 -29.76 -3.34 -40.14
C ARG A 337 -29.32 -2.78 -41.47
N VAL A 338 -30.29 -2.66 -42.37
CA VAL A 338 -30.07 -2.03 -43.67
C VAL A 338 -30.36 -0.54 -43.53
N VAL A 339 -29.36 0.29 -43.84
CA VAL A 339 -29.49 1.74 -43.91
C VAL A 339 -29.42 2.18 -45.37
N LEU A 340 -30.36 3.02 -45.78
CA LEU A 340 -30.35 3.65 -47.10
C LEU A 340 -29.74 5.04 -46.99
N SER A 341 -28.72 5.34 -47.77
CA SER A 341 -28.13 6.68 -47.86
C SER A 341 -28.32 7.24 -49.28
N LYS A 342 -28.50 8.56 -49.41
CA LYS A 342 -28.49 9.23 -50.72
C LYS A 342 -27.09 9.75 -50.99
N LYS A 343 -26.44 9.27 -52.05
CA LYS A 343 -25.15 9.77 -52.52
C LYS A 343 -25.28 10.15 -54.00
N LYS A 344 -25.08 11.44 -54.32
CA LYS A 344 -25.25 12.01 -55.68
C LYS A 344 -26.58 11.63 -56.36
N GLY A 345 -27.70 11.79 -55.65
CA GLY A 345 -29.03 11.52 -56.20
C GLY A 345 -29.44 10.04 -56.34
N LYS A 346 -28.54 9.09 -56.08
CA LYS A 346 -28.83 7.65 -56.06
C LYS A 346 -28.96 7.13 -54.62
N THR A 347 -29.93 6.25 -54.39
CA THR A 347 -30.09 5.53 -53.12
C THR A 347 -29.10 4.38 -53.07
N VAL A 348 -28.21 4.39 -52.08
CA VAL A 348 -27.22 3.34 -51.82
C VAL A 348 -27.61 2.57 -50.55
N ARG A 349 -27.62 1.25 -50.64
CA ARG A 349 -27.95 0.34 -49.54
C ARG A 349 -26.66 -0.04 -48.80
N HIS A 350 -26.62 0.22 -47.50
CA HIS A 350 -25.50 -0.15 -46.63
C HIS A 350 -26.00 -1.08 -45.53
N ASN A 351 -25.28 -2.17 -45.27
CA ASN A 351 -25.50 -2.98 -44.08
C ASN A 351 -24.69 -2.38 -42.94
N VAL A 352 -25.37 -2.05 -41.85
CA VAL A 352 -24.75 -1.54 -40.62
C VAL A 352 -24.97 -2.59 -39.53
N SER A 353 -23.89 -3.17 -39.04
CA SER A 353 -23.89 -4.16 -37.96
C SER A 353 -23.55 -3.47 -36.64
N ASN A 354 -24.46 -3.56 -35.67
CA ASN A 354 -24.29 -2.98 -34.34
C ASN A 354 -24.11 -4.10 -33.32
N VAL A 355 -23.17 -3.94 -32.38
CA VAL A 355 -23.11 -4.80 -31.20
C VAL A 355 -24.31 -4.47 -30.29
N GLU A 356 -25.16 -5.46 -30.02
CA GLU A 356 -26.33 -5.31 -29.14
C GLU A 356 -26.14 -6.02 -27.79
N GLY A 357 -25.26 -7.03 -27.72
CA GLY A 357 -24.90 -7.69 -26.46
C GLY A 357 -23.58 -8.43 -26.51
N LYS A 358 -23.22 -9.03 -25.38
CA LYS A 358 -21.98 -9.78 -25.15
C LYS A 358 -22.29 -11.04 -24.35
N GLU A 359 -21.67 -12.13 -24.76
CA GLU A 359 -21.54 -13.33 -23.95
C GLU A 359 -20.45 -13.10 -22.89
N VAL A 360 -20.69 -13.55 -21.67
CA VAL A 360 -19.77 -13.42 -20.53
C VAL A 360 -19.71 -14.77 -19.84
N ALA A 361 -18.51 -15.22 -19.51
CA ALA A 361 -18.30 -16.39 -18.67
C ALA A 361 -17.86 -15.95 -17.27
N LEU A 362 -18.54 -16.43 -16.25
CA LEU A 362 -18.24 -16.17 -14.84
C LEU A 362 -17.65 -17.43 -14.22
N ALA A 363 -16.54 -17.30 -13.50
CA ALA A 363 -16.10 -18.33 -12.57
C ALA A 363 -16.70 -18.04 -11.20
N THR A 364 -17.48 -18.97 -10.67
CA THR A 364 -18.21 -18.81 -9.42
C THR A 364 -17.78 -19.86 -8.40
N LEU A 365 -17.72 -19.46 -7.12
CA LEU A 365 -17.45 -20.33 -6.00
C LEU A 365 -18.75 -20.79 -5.35
N THR A 366 -18.94 -22.10 -5.33
CA THR A 366 -20.04 -22.78 -4.64
C THR A 366 -19.86 -22.76 -3.13
N THR A 367 -20.92 -23.06 -2.38
CA THR A 367 -20.87 -23.25 -0.92
C THR A 367 -20.01 -24.43 -0.44
N SER A 368 -19.63 -25.35 -1.34
CA SER A 368 -18.74 -26.49 -1.07
C SER A 368 -17.29 -26.24 -1.50
N ASP A 369 -16.88 -24.99 -1.67
CA ASP A 369 -15.53 -24.57 -2.09
C ASP A 369 -15.08 -25.12 -3.45
N THR A 370 -16.04 -25.48 -4.32
CA THR A 370 -15.79 -25.82 -5.72
C THR A 370 -15.98 -24.60 -6.64
N VAL A 371 -15.19 -24.53 -7.71
CA VAL A 371 -15.31 -23.48 -8.74
C VAL A 371 -16.03 -24.06 -9.95
N ARG A 372 -17.02 -23.34 -10.48
CA ARG A 372 -17.74 -23.69 -11.71
C ARG A 372 -17.84 -22.50 -12.67
N ILE A 373 -18.12 -22.78 -13.94
CA ILE A 373 -18.33 -21.74 -14.96
C ILE A 373 -19.82 -21.53 -15.20
N VAL A 374 -20.24 -20.27 -15.15
CA VAL A 374 -21.59 -19.81 -15.51
C VAL A 374 -21.50 -18.90 -16.72
N HIS A 375 -22.13 -19.30 -17.83
CA HIS A 375 -22.23 -18.46 -19.02
C HIS A 375 -23.51 -17.64 -18.98
N LEU A 376 -23.45 -16.39 -19.44
CA LEU A 376 -24.60 -15.52 -19.56
C LEU A 376 -24.49 -14.58 -20.75
N THR A 377 -25.61 -14.01 -21.16
CA THR A 377 -25.69 -12.97 -22.18
C THR A 377 -26.14 -11.66 -21.54
N ALA A 378 -25.33 -10.61 -21.68
CA ALA A 378 -25.59 -9.28 -21.17
C ALA A 378 -25.66 -8.25 -22.33
N PRO A 379 -26.54 -7.25 -22.29
CA PRO A 379 -26.57 -6.19 -23.31
C PRO A 379 -25.35 -5.27 -23.21
N ILE A 380 -25.04 -4.55 -24.28
CA ILE A 380 -24.07 -3.43 -24.23
C ILE A 380 -24.79 -2.21 -23.64
N SER A 381 -24.51 -1.92 -22.36
CA SER A 381 -25.02 -0.75 -21.66
C SER A 381 -24.55 0.57 -22.30
N ARG A 382 -25.32 1.65 -22.13
CA ARG A 382 -24.79 3.01 -22.31
C ARG A 382 -24.17 3.46 -20.98
N PRO A 383 -23.03 4.17 -20.98
CA PRO A 383 -22.51 4.79 -19.77
C PRO A 383 -23.60 5.63 -19.08
N GLY A 384 -23.80 5.46 -17.78
CA GLY A 384 -24.76 6.24 -16.97
C GLY A 384 -26.20 5.72 -16.92
N THR A 385 -26.52 4.60 -17.60
CA THR A 385 -27.83 3.97 -17.45
C THR A 385 -27.83 2.96 -16.31
N GLY A 386 -28.06 3.43 -15.08
CA GLY A 386 -28.14 2.62 -13.86
C GLY A 386 -29.35 1.67 -13.78
N GLY A 387 -30.03 1.37 -14.89
CA GLY A 387 -31.19 0.49 -14.92
C GLY A 387 -30.83 -0.99 -14.90
N GLU A 388 -31.73 -1.81 -14.38
CA GLU A 388 -31.71 -3.25 -14.62
C GLU A 388 -31.93 -3.51 -16.12
N TYR A 389 -31.08 -4.35 -16.70
CA TYR A 389 -31.26 -4.83 -18.07
C TYR A 389 -31.24 -6.36 -18.05
N PRO A 390 -32.01 -7.01 -18.94
CA PRO A 390 -32.23 -8.44 -18.85
C PRO A 390 -30.92 -9.21 -19.09
N ILE A 391 -30.54 -10.04 -18.12
CA ILE A 391 -29.56 -11.10 -18.31
C ILE A 391 -30.29 -12.31 -18.89
N THR A 392 -29.77 -12.88 -19.97
CA THR A 392 -30.41 -13.98 -20.69
C THR A 392 -29.43 -15.12 -20.94
N ASN A 393 -29.93 -16.27 -21.38
CA ASN A 393 -29.12 -17.46 -21.71
C ASN A 393 -28.16 -17.90 -20.60
N VAL A 394 -28.58 -17.80 -19.33
CA VAL A 394 -27.77 -18.25 -18.20
C VAL A 394 -27.62 -19.77 -18.25
N ARG A 395 -26.38 -20.27 -18.19
CA ARG A 395 -26.04 -21.70 -18.22
C ARG A 395 -25.03 -22.03 -17.13
N PRO A 396 -25.21 -23.15 -16.39
CA PRO A 396 -26.25 -24.17 -16.54
C PRO A 396 -27.66 -23.64 -16.16
N ALA A 397 -28.72 -24.33 -16.60
CA ALA A 397 -30.10 -23.89 -16.39
C ALA A 397 -30.54 -23.83 -14.92
N SER A 398 -29.78 -24.46 -14.02
CA SER A 398 -29.99 -24.35 -12.57
C SER A 398 -29.45 -23.05 -11.98
N CYS A 399 -28.80 -22.21 -12.79
CA CYS A 399 -28.29 -20.91 -12.41
C CYS A 399 -29.16 -19.77 -12.93
N SER A 400 -29.23 -18.71 -12.14
CA SER A 400 -29.76 -17.39 -12.52
C SER A 400 -28.71 -16.33 -12.19
N ALA A 401 -28.72 -15.24 -12.95
CA ALA A 401 -27.78 -14.14 -12.73
C ALA A 401 -28.49 -12.80 -12.98
N ARG A 402 -28.12 -11.79 -12.19
CA ARG A 402 -28.54 -10.40 -12.41
C ARG A 402 -27.38 -9.45 -12.18
N ARG A 403 -27.40 -8.31 -12.86
CA ARG A 403 -26.41 -7.25 -12.63
C ARG A 403 -26.76 -6.48 -11.36
N ILE A 404 -25.77 -6.23 -10.51
CA ILE A 404 -25.93 -5.48 -9.26
C ILE A 404 -25.10 -4.18 -9.21
N GLY A 405 -24.27 -3.93 -10.23
CA GLY A 405 -23.51 -2.68 -10.32
C GLY A 405 -22.40 -2.72 -11.37
N GLY A 406 -21.58 -1.66 -11.38
CA GLY A 406 -20.38 -1.58 -12.23
C GLY A 406 -20.66 -1.44 -13.73
N GLY A 407 -19.65 -1.54 -14.58
CA GLY A 407 -19.81 -1.37 -16.03
C GLY A 407 -18.61 -1.88 -16.82
N GLY A 408 -18.79 -2.12 -18.12
CA GLY A 408 -17.74 -2.70 -18.96
C GLY A 408 -17.28 -4.06 -18.45
N VAL A 409 -15.97 -4.21 -18.26
CA VAL A 409 -15.34 -5.42 -17.68
C VAL A 409 -15.45 -5.49 -16.15
N ASN A 410 -15.77 -4.37 -15.49
CA ASN A 410 -15.97 -4.29 -14.04
C ASN A 410 -17.47 -4.39 -13.70
N THR A 411 -18.23 -5.18 -14.45
CA THR A 411 -19.65 -5.38 -14.19
C THR A 411 -19.81 -6.37 -13.04
N ASN A 412 -20.58 -6.02 -12.02
CA ASN A 412 -20.85 -6.90 -10.88
C ASN A 412 -22.12 -7.70 -11.12
N PHE A 413 -22.05 -9.01 -10.90
CA PHE A 413 -23.15 -9.94 -11.02
C PHE A 413 -23.47 -10.58 -9.67
N GLU A 414 -24.75 -10.71 -9.36
CA GLU A 414 -25.22 -11.68 -8.37
C GLU A 414 -25.60 -12.95 -9.13
N VAL A 415 -25.10 -14.09 -8.66
CA VAL A 415 -25.35 -15.41 -9.25
C VAL A 415 -25.94 -16.32 -8.18
N ILE A 416 -27.04 -16.99 -8.53
CA ILE A 416 -27.70 -17.98 -7.70
C ILE A 416 -27.78 -19.27 -8.51
N CYS A 417 -27.14 -20.33 -8.04
CA CYS A 417 -27.16 -21.65 -8.65
C CYS A 417 -27.68 -22.66 -7.64
N ASP A 418 -28.53 -23.59 -8.10
CA ASP A 418 -29.07 -24.67 -7.26
C ASP A 418 -29.74 -24.13 -5.97
N GLY A 419 -30.31 -22.92 -6.03
CA GLY A 419 -30.96 -22.22 -4.92
C GLY A 419 -30.02 -21.48 -3.95
N ALA A 420 -28.70 -21.52 -4.16
CA ALA A 420 -27.72 -20.87 -3.29
C ALA A 420 -26.98 -19.73 -4.01
N LYS A 421 -26.71 -18.64 -3.29
CA LYS A 421 -25.88 -17.53 -3.79
C LYS A 421 -24.43 -18.00 -3.88
N GLU A 422 -23.79 -17.77 -5.02
CA GLU A 422 -22.38 -18.08 -5.28
C GLU A 422 -21.55 -16.79 -5.37
N ILE A 423 -20.26 -16.88 -5.04
CA ILE A 423 -19.32 -15.75 -5.12
C ILE A 423 -18.71 -15.71 -6.51
N VAL A 424 -18.80 -14.59 -7.21
CA VAL A 424 -18.15 -14.41 -8.53
C VAL A 424 -16.67 -14.12 -8.34
N LEU A 425 -15.82 -15.09 -8.65
CA LEU A 425 -14.35 -15.00 -8.48
C LEU A 425 -13.67 -14.26 -9.63
N ALA A 426 -14.18 -14.40 -10.85
CA ALA A 426 -13.67 -13.73 -12.05
C ALA A 426 -14.72 -13.77 -13.17
N ALA A 427 -14.61 -12.83 -14.11
CA ALA A 427 -15.45 -12.74 -15.29
C ALA A 427 -14.61 -12.56 -16.55
N LEU A 428 -14.84 -13.37 -17.57
CA LEU A 428 -14.26 -13.22 -18.90
C LEU A 428 -15.22 -12.43 -19.80
N HIS A 429 -14.75 -11.28 -20.28
CA HIS A 429 -15.50 -10.38 -21.14
C HIS A 429 -14.86 -10.25 -22.53
N PRO A 430 -15.66 -10.21 -23.62
CA PRO A 430 -15.18 -9.68 -24.89
C PRO A 430 -15.01 -8.15 -24.79
N LEU A 431 -13.95 -7.60 -25.38
CA LEU A 431 -13.67 -6.17 -25.36
C LEU A 431 -14.37 -5.44 -26.51
N VAL A 432 -15.08 -4.36 -26.18
CA VAL A 432 -15.75 -3.46 -27.12
C VAL A 432 -15.71 -2.05 -26.56
N ASP A 433 -15.55 -1.04 -27.41
CA ASP A 433 -15.72 0.35 -27.00
C ASP A 433 -17.23 0.63 -26.84
N GLU A 434 -17.69 0.80 -25.59
CA GLU A 434 -19.11 1.05 -25.33
C GLU A 434 -19.60 2.42 -25.84
N ARG A 435 -18.69 3.37 -26.09
CA ARG A 435 -19.01 4.68 -26.71
C ARG A 435 -19.12 4.58 -28.22
N ASN A 436 -18.25 3.76 -28.81
CA ASN A 436 -18.28 3.45 -30.23
C ASN A 436 -18.57 1.97 -30.43
N ARG A 437 -19.86 1.61 -30.42
CA ARG A 437 -20.34 0.22 -30.55
C ARG A 437 -19.96 -0.49 -31.85
N HIS A 438 -19.31 0.22 -32.78
CA HIS A 438 -18.72 -0.34 -33.99
C HIS A 438 -17.22 -0.64 -33.85
N ALA A 439 -16.53 0.02 -32.90
CA ALA A 439 -15.12 -0.18 -32.62
C ALA A 439 -14.92 -1.37 -31.68
N VAL A 440 -14.46 -2.46 -32.27
CA VAL A 440 -13.89 -3.58 -31.53
C VAL A 440 -12.46 -3.21 -31.17
N LEU A 441 -12.12 -3.25 -29.88
CA LEU A 441 -10.73 -3.18 -29.44
C LEU A 441 -10.08 -4.50 -29.87
N GLN A 442 -9.10 -4.43 -30.78
CA GLN A 442 -8.46 -5.55 -31.50
C GLN A 442 -8.65 -6.93 -30.86
N ALA A 443 -9.60 -7.74 -31.36
CA ALA A 443 -9.85 -9.15 -31.01
C ALA A 443 -9.69 -9.53 -29.52
N GLY A 444 -9.94 -8.60 -28.61
CA GLY A 444 -9.51 -8.70 -27.22
C GLY A 444 -10.55 -9.34 -26.33
N ARG A 445 -10.09 -10.12 -25.35
CA ARG A 445 -10.87 -10.59 -24.20
C ARG A 445 -10.15 -10.18 -22.92
N ALA A 446 -10.89 -9.88 -21.87
CA ALA A 446 -10.33 -9.53 -20.57
C ALA A 446 -10.98 -10.37 -19.48
N THR A 447 -10.14 -11.03 -18.69
CA THR A 447 -10.54 -11.62 -17.42
C THR A 447 -10.41 -10.55 -16.34
N TYR A 448 -11.46 -10.35 -15.55
CA TYR A 448 -11.51 -9.33 -14.52
C TYR A 448 -12.19 -9.88 -13.26
N VAL A 449 -11.62 -9.58 -12.10
CA VAL A 449 -12.19 -9.93 -10.80
C VAL A 449 -13.10 -8.79 -10.34
N PRO A 450 -14.43 -9.00 -10.24
CA PRO A 450 -15.34 -7.97 -9.76
C PRO A 450 -15.19 -7.77 -8.25
N TYR A 451 -15.65 -6.61 -7.77
CA TYR A 451 -15.69 -6.37 -6.32
C TYR A 451 -16.83 -7.19 -5.67
N SER A 452 -16.49 -7.83 -4.55
CA SER A 452 -17.45 -8.37 -3.57
C SER A 452 -16.86 -8.20 -2.17
N ASP A 453 -17.71 -8.15 -1.14
CA ASP A 453 -17.25 -8.02 0.25
C ASP A 453 -16.47 -9.28 0.68
N GLU A 454 -16.78 -10.43 0.09
CA GLU A 454 -16.09 -11.70 0.30
C GLU A 454 -14.66 -11.72 -0.29
N ILE A 455 -14.45 -11.04 -1.42
CA ILE A 455 -13.13 -10.87 -2.05
C ILE A 455 -12.32 -9.75 -1.37
N ALA A 456 -12.99 -8.76 -0.77
CA ALA A 456 -12.38 -7.62 -0.07
C ALA A 456 -11.69 -8.00 1.26
N ALA A 457 -11.00 -9.14 1.29
CA ALA A 457 -10.24 -9.62 2.42
C ALA A 457 -9.03 -8.70 2.70
N PRO A 458 -8.63 -8.55 3.98
CA PRO A 458 -7.48 -7.75 4.39
C PRO A 458 -6.22 -7.88 3.52
N VAL A 459 -5.82 -9.11 3.21
CA VAL A 459 -4.62 -9.38 2.39
C VAL A 459 -4.74 -8.79 0.98
N VAL A 460 -5.93 -8.85 0.37
CA VAL A 460 -6.20 -8.33 -0.97
C VAL A 460 -6.18 -6.80 -0.97
N LEU A 461 -6.73 -6.18 0.08
CA LEU A 461 -6.68 -4.71 0.25
C LEU A 461 -5.23 -4.22 0.33
N MET A 462 -4.39 -4.91 1.11
CA MET A 462 -2.96 -4.59 1.23
C MET A 462 -2.19 -4.84 -0.06
N ASP A 463 -2.52 -5.93 -0.77
CA ASP A 463 -1.94 -6.20 -2.09
C ASP A 463 -2.26 -5.08 -3.07
N GLY A 464 -3.49 -4.57 -3.02
CA GLY A 464 -3.92 -3.43 -3.83
C GLY A 464 -3.16 -2.16 -3.48
N GLN A 465 -3.05 -1.84 -2.19
CA GLN A 465 -2.29 -0.68 -1.74
C GLN A 465 -0.81 -0.78 -2.15
N SER A 466 -0.17 -1.91 -1.86
CA SER A 466 1.24 -2.16 -2.20
C SER A 466 1.49 -2.14 -3.70
N TYR A 467 0.54 -2.63 -4.49
CA TYR A 467 0.61 -2.56 -5.94
C TYR A 467 0.63 -1.11 -6.43
N VAL A 468 -0.30 -0.27 -5.95
CA VAL A 468 -0.38 1.15 -6.35
C VAL A 468 0.85 1.91 -5.86
N GLU A 469 1.26 1.74 -4.60
CA GLU A 469 2.46 2.37 -4.04
C GLU A 469 3.72 1.96 -4.82
N GLY A 470 3.83 0.69 -5.21
CA GLY A 470 4.93 0.21 -6.04
C GLY A 470 4.94 0.79 -7.45
N GLU A 471 3.77 1.01 -8.07
CA GLU A 471 3.67 1.72 -9.36
C GLU A 471 4.04 3.20 -9.22
N ILE A 472 3.69 3.85 -8.11
CA ILE A 472 4.12 5.22 -7.78
C ILE A 472 5.63 5.28 -7.61
N GLU A 473 6.23 4.35 -6.88
CA GLU A 473 7.68 4.29 -6.71
C GLU A 473 8.39 4.11 -8.06
N ARG A 474 7.90 3.20 -8.92
CA ARG A 474 8.43 3.04 -10.29
C ARG A 474 8.35 4.34 -11.09
N ALA A 475 7.26 5.08 -10.97
CA ALA A 475 7.07 6.35 -11.67
C ALA A 475 8.06 7.42 -11.17
N VAL A 476 8.21 7.55 -9.84
CA VAL A 476 9.15 8.47 -9.19
C VAL A 476 10.59 8.18 -9.60
N VAL A 477 11.02 6.91 -9.53
CA VAL A 477 12.38 6.50 -9.90
C VAL A 477 12.68 6.85 -11.35
N GLU A 478 11.74 6.65 -12.28
CA GLU A 478 11.96 7.04 -13.68
C GLU A 478 12.04 8.54 -13.88
N LEU A 479 11.15 9.31 -13.25
CA LEU A 479 11.19 10.78 -13.33
C LEU A 479 12.50 11.35 -12.76
N GLN A 480 13.00 10.77 -11.67
CA GLN A 480 14.27 11.17 -11.06
C GLN A 480 15.47 10.75 -11.93
N ARG A 481 15.49 9.50 -12.41
CA ARG A 481 16.53 8.98 -13.32
C ARG A 481 16.63 9.81 -14.59
N ASP A 482 15.49 10.16 -15.17
CA ASP A 482 15.42 10.94 -16.41
C ASP A 482 15.59 12.46 -16.15
N ARG A 483 15.84 12.85 -14.89
CA ARG A 483 16.10 14.23 -14.44
C ARG A 483 15.01 15.21 -14.88
N VAL A 484 13.75 14.82 -14.71
CA VAL A 484 12.62 15.66 -15.09
C VAL A 484 12.44 16.80 -14.09
N PHE A 485 12.84 18.01 -14.50
CA PHE A 485 12.78 19.21 -13.67
C PHE A 485 11.38 19.83 -13.64
N SER A 486 10.99 20.33 -12.47
CA SER A 486 9.78 21.11 -12.27
C SER A 486 9.83 22.42 -13.06
N ARG A 487 8.72 22.75 -13.72
CA ARG A 487 8.48 24.07 -14.31
C ARG A 487 7.91 25.04 -13.29
N ALA A 488 7.27 24.53 -12.24
CA ALA A 488 6.72 25.36 -11.18
C ALA A 488 7.78 25.80 -10.14
N VAL A 489 8.80 24.98 -9.92
CA VAL A 489 9.82 25.16 -8.86
C VAL A 489 11.22 24.97 -9.45
N PRO A 490 11.88 26.07 -9.86
CA PRO A 490 13.18 26.01 -10.52
C PRO A 490 14.23 25.22 -9.72
N GLY A 491 14.97 24.35 -10.41
CA GLY A 491 16.08 23.57 -9.83
C GLY A 491 15.68 22.31 -9.05
N LYS A 492 14.39 22.01 -8.93
CA LYS A 492 13.88 20.78 -8.28
C LYS A 492 13.36 19.79 -9.31
N LEU A 493 13.43 18.50 -9.00
CA LEU A 493 12.81 17.45 -9.82
C LEU A 493 11.30 17.40 -9.54
N VAL A 494 10.48 17.18 -10.57
CA VAL A 494 9.01 17.09 -10.44
C VAL A 494 8.61 16.07 -9.38
N ALA A 495 9.28 14.92 -9.36
CA ALA A 495 8.95 13.82 -8.45
C ALA A 495 9.23 14.15 -6.97
N ASP A 496 10.06 15.17 -6.69
CA ASP A 496 10.40 15.59 -5.32
C ASP A 496 9.47 16.71 -4.81
N ILE A 497 8.59 17.25 -5.66
CA ILE A 497 7.67 18.34 -5.31
C ILE A 497 6.39 17.82 -4.66
N PHE A 498 5.89 16.65 -5.11
CA PHE A 498 4.60 16.11 -4.69
C PHE A 498 4.78 14.87 -3.84
N SER A 499 4.06 14.78 -2.72
CA SER A 499 4.07 13.58 -1.88
C SER A 499 3.51 12.40 -2.66
N ARG A 500 4.06 11.21 -2.42
CA ARG A 500 3.54 9.96 -3.00
C ARG A 500 2.09 9.74 -2.59
N ASP A 501 1.76 10.14 -1.38
CA ASP A 501 0.43 10.02 -0.81
C ASP A 501 -0.61 10.86 -1.56
N MET A 502 -0.28 12.10 -1.92
CA MET A 502 -1.14 12.92 -2.77
C MET A 502 -1.50 12.21 -4.09
N VAL A 503 -0.52 11.58 -4.73
CA VAL A 503 -0.71 10.87 -6.00
C VAL A 503 -1.48 9.55 -5.81
N PHE A 504 -1.23 8.85 -4.69
CA PHE A 504 -2.02 7.68 -4.28
C PHE A 504 -3.50 8.03 -4.09
N ARG A 505 -3.79 9.08 -3.30
CA ARG A 505 -5.15 9.57 -3.06
C ARG A 505 -5.87 9.91 -4.37
N LEU A 506 -5.20 10.63 -5.29
CA LEU A 506 -5.75 10.93 -6.62
C LEU A 506 -6.11 9.64 -7.38
N GLY A 507 -5.18 8.69 -7.48
CA GLY A 507 -5.41 7.43 -8.18
C GLY A 507 -6.59 6.62 -7.63
N LEU A 508 -6.82 6.64 -6.30
CA LEU A 508 -7.98 6.00 -5.69
C LEU A 508 -9.28 6.74 -6.00
N ILE A 509 -9.34 8.06 -5.76
CA ILE A 509 -10.61 8.80 -5.81
C ILE A 509 -11.15 8.98 -7.23
N GLU A 510 -10.29 8.91 -8.25
CA GLU A 510 -10.71 8.94 -9.66
C GLU A 510 -11.64 7.76 -10.02
N HIS A 511 -11.61 6.69 -9.23
CA HIS A 511 -12.42 5.49 -9.45
C HIS A 511 -13.53 5.29 -8.42
N ILE A 512 -13.73 6.26 -7.53
CA ILE A 512 -14.82 6.27 -6.56
C ILE A 512 -16.00 7.07 -7.11
N ASP A 513 -17.12 6.37 -7.28
CA ASP A 513 -18.40 6.96 -7.67
C ASP A 513 -18.93 7.90 -6.58
N HIS A 514 -19.50 9.03 -6.98
CA HIS A 514 -19.95 10.08 -6.05
C HIS A 514 -21.17 9.65 -5.24
N GLU A 515 -22.14 8.99 -5.87
CA GLU A 515 -23.35 8.52 -5.18
C GLU A 515 -23.03 7.34 -4.26
N GLU A 516 -22.19 6.41 -4.72
CA GLU A 516 -21.74 5.30 -3.89
C GLU A 516 -20.94 5.78 -2.67
N PHE A 517 -20.08 6.77 -2.85
CA PHE A 517 -19.34 7.40 -1.75
C PHE A 517 -20.28 8.05 -0.73
N ARG A 518 -21.28 8.83 -1.18
CA ARG A 518 -22.26 9.43 -0.27
C ARG A 518 -23.06 8.39 0.51
N ARG A 519 -23.44 7.28 -0.14
CA ARG A 519 -24.29 6.23 0.45
C ARG A 519 -23.55 5.26 1.35
N ARG A 520 -22.30 4.91 1.01
CA ARG A 520 -21.54 3.82 1.66
C ARG A 520 -20.30 4.30 2.40
N GLY A 521 -19.91 5.56 2.23
CA GLY A 521 -18.80 6.18 2.93
C GLY A 521 -17.41 5.87 2.33
N PRO A 522 -16.38 6.53 2.88
CA PRO A 522 -14.99 6.42 2.42
C PRO A 522 -14.40 5.03 2.61
N GLU A 523 -14.65 4.37 3.75
CA GLU A 523 -14.10 3.05 4.04
C GLU A 523 -14.53 2.02 2.99
N TYR A 524 -15.82 1.90 2.72
CA TYR A 524 -16.33 0.93 1.74
C TYR A 524 -15.79 1.23 0.33
N THR A 525 -15.84 2.49 -0.10
CA THR A 525 -15.44 2.86 -1.46
C THR A 525 -13.93 2.79 -1.69
N GLY A 526 -13.12 3.13 -0.68
CA GLY A 526 -11.67 2.95 -0.71
C GLY A 526 -11.29 1.46 -0.70
N ASN A 527 -11.90 0.65 0.17
CA ASN A 527 -11.72 -0.81 0.17
C ASN A 527 -12.06 -1.41 -1.19
N LYS A 528 -13.13 -0.94 -1.83
CA LYS A 528 -13.51 -1.37 -3.17
C LYS A 528 -12.44 -1.07 -4.21
N ALA A 529 -11.93 0.16 -4.24
CA ALA A 529 -10.85 0.54 -5.14
C ALA A 529 -9.60 -0.32 -4.92
N LEU A 530 -9.15 -0.47 -3.66
CA LEU A 530 -7.99 -1.28 -3.30
C LEU A 530 -8.17 -2.76 -3.61
N THR A 531 -9.37 -3.33 -3.38
CA THR A 531 -9.68 -4.71 -3.76
C THR A 531 -9.50 -4.93 -5.26
N LEU A 532 -9.97 -3.98 -6.07
CA LEU A 532 -9.82 -4.06 -7.52
C LEU A 532 -8.36 -3.96 -7.95
N PHE A 533 -7.55 -3.12 -7.32
CA PHE A 533 -6.10 -3.11 -7.55
C PHE A 533 -5.43 -4.41 -7.12
N GLY A 534 -5.78 -4.96 -5.95
CA GLY A 534 -5.13 -6.15 -5.40
C GLY A 534 -5.39 -7.39 -6.25
N THR A 535 -6.62 -7.55 -6.72
CA THR A 535 -7.04 -8.68 -7.54
C THR A 535 -6.66 -8.56 -9.01
N ASN A 536 -6.79 -7.37 -9.60
CA ASN A 536 -6.62 -7.20 -11.05
C ASN A 536 -5.24 -6.64 -11.44
N ARG A 537 -4.49 -6.03 -10.51
CA ARG A 537 -3.14 -5.47 -10.72
C ARG A 537 -3.12 -4.57 -11.96
N GLU A 538 -2.26 -4.85 -12.95
CA GLU A 538 -2.13 -4.07 -14.19
C GLU A 538 -3.40 -3.99 -15.04
N ARG A 539 -4.34 -4.93 -14.85
CA ARG A 539 -5.65 -4.91 -15.51
C ARG A 539 -6.62 -3.94 -14.84
N ALA A 540 -6.40 -3.59 -13.56
CA ALA A 540 -7.30 -2.69 -12.82
C ALA A 540 -7.42 -1.37 -13.57
N TYR A 541 -8.65 -0.98 -13.93
CA TYR A 541 -8.92 0.27 -14.65
C TYR A 541 -8.18 0.46 -15.98
N GLN A 542 -7.64 -0.61 -16.57
CA GLN A 542 -6.89 -0.58 -17.84
C GLN A 542 -7.71 0.02 -19.01
N TYR A 543 -9.03 -0.13 -18.95
CA TYR A 543 -9.95 0.37 -19.98
C TYR A 543 -10.88 1.48 -19.44
N SER A 544 -10.53 2.09 -18.29
CA SER A 544 -11.39 3.08 -17.64
C SER A 544 -11.47 4.36 -18.47
N THR A 545 -12.70 4.81 -18.71
CA THR A 545 -12.99 6.08 -19.38
C THR A 545 -14.12 6.84 -18.66
N SER A 546 -13.87 8.06 -18.18
CA SER A 546 -14.93 8.91 -17.59
C SER A 546 -15.89 9.43 -18.65
N SER A 547 -17.13 9.77 -18.31
CA SER A 547 -18.11 10.35 -19.26
C SER A 547 -17.52 11.49 -20.11
N ALA A 548 -16.66 12.33 -19.54
CA ALA A 548 -15.96 13.41 -20.23
C ALA A 548 -14.86 12.97 -21.22
N GLY A 549 -14.46 11.70 -21.23
CA GLY A 549 -13.42 11.13 -22.09
C GLY A 549 -12.04 11.08 -21.46
N ALA A 550 -11.95 11.25 -20.13
CA ALA A 550 -10.70 11.09 -19.40
C ALA A 550 -10.34 9.60 -19.34
N LEU A 551 -9.05 9.29 -19.44
CA LEU A 551 -8.57 7.92 -19.66
C LEU A 551 -7.74 7.42 -18.48
N CYS A 552 -7.75 6.11 -18.26
CA CYS A 552 -6.80 5.38 -17.42
C CYS A 552 -6.95 5.58 -15.91
N LEU A 553 -6.04 4.98 -15.15
CA LEU A 553 -5.94 5.06 -13.70
C LEU A 553 -6.09 6.50 -13.18
N MET A 554 -5.34 7.42 -13.77
CA MET A 554 -5.29 8.81 -13.31
C MET A 554 -6.34 9.71 -13.99
N GLN A 555 -7.28 9.15 -14.76
CA GLN A 555 -8.33 9.86 -15.50
C GLN A 555 -7.81 11.13 -16.21
N ILE A 556 -6.80 10.96 -17.06
CA ILE A 556 -6.17 12.08 -17.79
C ILE A 556 -6.93 12.37 -19.08
N MET A 557 -7.27 13.64 -19.30
CA MET A 557 -7.86 14.10 -20.55
C MET A 557 -6.83 14.08 -21.70
N PRO A 558 -7.17 13.57 -22.89
CA PRO A 558 -6.29 13.65 -24.07
C PRO A 558 -5.85 15.09 -24.41
N SER A 559 -6.73 16.06 -24.20
CA SER A 559 -6.45 17.50 -24.37
C SER A 559 -5.42 18.05 -23.39
N THR A 560 -5.24 17.41 -22.23
CA THR A 560 -4.19 17.75 -21.24
C THR A 560 -2.91 16.96 -21.49
N TYR A 561 -3.03 15.70 -21.90
CA TYR A 561 -1.89 14.80 -22.10
C TYR A 561 -0.86 15.36 -23.10
N ILE A 562 -1.33 15.77 -24.29
CA ILE A 562 -0.43 16.17 -25.39
C ILE A 562 0.38 17.43 -25.04
N PRO A 563 -0.23 18.54 -24.55
CA PRO A 563 0.53 19.72 -24.13
C PRO A 563 1.54 19.40 -23.02
N VAL A 564 1.13 18.69 -21.97
CA VAL A 564 2.01 18.37 -20.84
C VAL A 564 3.17 17.50 -21.30
N ARG A 565 2.93 16.44 -22.07
CA ARG A 565 4.00 15.63 -22.67
C ARG A 565 5.02 16.48 -23.43
N ASN A 566 4.55 17.43 -24.24
CA ASN A 566 5.45 18.28 -25.02
C ASN A 566 6.30 19.21 -24.14
N THR A 567 5.74 19.69 -23.02
CA THR A 567 6.46 20.52 -22.02
C THR A 567 7.53 19.74 -21.25
N TYR A 568 7.33 18.44 -21.04
CA TYR A 568 8.22 17.55 -20.29
C TYR A 568 8.77 16.43 -21.18
N GLY A 569 9.41 16.79 -22.29
CA GLY A 569 9.96 15.83 -23.26
C GLY A 569 10.92 14.80 -22.64
N GLU A 570 11.72 15.24 -21.67
CA GLU A 570 12.62 14.41 -20.85
C GLU A 570 11.91 13.27 -20.10
N ALA A 571 10.61 13.37 -19.81
CA ALA A 571 9.87 12.30 -19.14
C ALA A 571 9.58 11.07 -20.04
N ARG A 572 9.87 11.19 -21.36
CA ARG A 572 9.74 10.13 -22.37
C ARG A 572 8.36 9.48 -22.41
N MET A 573 7.32 10.30 -22.30
CA MET A 573 5.93 9.82 -22.35
C MET A 573 5.55 9.32 -23.76
N PRO A 574 4.73 8.25 -23.88
CA PRO A 574 4.24 7.72 -25.16
C PRO A 574 3.59 8.76 -26.08
N ALA A 575 3.64 8.51 -27.40
CA ALA A 575 3.20 9.48 -28.41
C ALA A 575 1.69 9.72 -28.40
N LYS A 576 0.92 8.65 -28.26
CA LYS A 576 -0.52 8.69 -28.02
C LYS A 576 -0.76 8.40 -26.55
N PRO A 577 -1.81 8.96 -25.93
CA PRO A 577 -2.20 8.54 -24.59
C PRO A 577 -2.46 7.03 -24.60
N PHE A 578 -1.49 6.30 -24.04
CA PHE A 578 -1.61 4.92 -23.60
C PHE A 578 -1.96 3.90 -24.70
N ASP A 579 -1.42 3.99 -25.92
CA ASP A 579 -1.46 2.95 -26.99
C ASP A 579 -2.76 2.14 -27.18
N GLY A 580 -3.92 2.71 -26.84
CA GLY A 580 -5.21 2.01 -26.85
C GLY A 580 -5.52 1.13 -25.62
N SER A 581 -4.59 0.98 -24.66
CA SER A 581 -4.85 0.40 -23.33
C SER A 581 -4.00 1.05 -22.22
N CYS A 582 -4.61 1.29 -21.07
CA CYS A 582 -3.97 1.92 -19.92
C CYS A 582 -3.18 0.95 -19.03
N GLY A 583 -2.62 -0.12 -19.59
CA GLY A 583 -1.99 -1.20 -18.81
C GLY A 583 -0.70 -0.78 -18.09
N ALA A 584 -0.04 0.29 -18.55
CA ALA A 584 1.13 0.85 -17.88
C ALA A 584 0.70 1.89 -16.83
N HIS A 585 0.27 1.44 -15.64
CA HIS A 585 -0.16 2.33 -14.54
C HIS A 585 0.91 3.34 -14.16
N LYS A 586 2.17 2.92 -14.07
CA LYS A 586 3.34 3.79 -13.88
C LYS A 586 3.34 5.00 -14.83
N ASP A 587 3.01 4.83 -16.11
CA ASP A 587 3.02 5.94 -17.07
C ASP A 587 1.83 6.89 -16.83
N ALA A 588 0.67 6.37 -16.43
CA ALA A 588 -0.44 7.21 -16.01
C ALA A 588 -0.08 8.03 -14.76
N ILE A 589 0.62 7.41 -13.81
CA ILE A 589 1.10 8.06 -12.59
C ILE A 589 2.17 9.11 -12.91
N LYS A 590 3.15 8.81 -13.77
CA LYS A 590 4.13 9.80 -14.27
C LYS A 590 3.39 11.00 -14.85
N MET A 591 2.39 10.78 -15.71
CA MET A 591 1.60 11.87 -16.27
C MET A 591 0.89 12.69 -15.19
N ALA A 592 0.38 12.07 -14.12
CA ALA A 592 -0.23 12.81 -13.02
C ALA A 592 0.78 13.75 -12.32
N TYR A 593 2.00 13.31 -12.05
CA TYR A 593 3.08 14.18 -11.54
C TYR A 593 3.33 15.40 -12.44
N LEU A 594 3.40 15.19 -13.76
CA LEU A 594 3.63 16.27 -14.73
C LEU A 594 2.43 17.23 -14.82
N VAL A 595 1.20 16.69 -14.75
CA VAL A 595 -0.03 17.48 -14.72
C VAL A 595 -0.10 18.32 -13.46
N LEU A 596 0.22 17.75 -12.29
CA LEU A 596 0.27 18.48 -11.03
C LEU A 596 1.27 19.63 -11.09
N ASP A 597 2.48 19.41 -11.65
CA ASP A 597 3.46 20.47 -11.85
C ASP A 597 2.94 21.55 -12.81
N SER A 598 2.34 21.15 -13.92
CA SER A 598 1.68 22.07 -14.86
C SER A 598 0.50 22.84 -14.26
N LYS A 599 -0.18 22.32 -13.24
CA LYS A 599 -1.20 23.06 -12.50
C LYS A 599 -0.56 24.02 -11.51
N LEU A 600 0.49 23.58 -10.81
CA LEU A 600 1.23 24.39 -9.85
C LEU A 600 1.85 25.63 -10.51
N THR A 601 2.31 25.55 -11.78
CA THR A 601 2.80 26.72 -12.53
C THR A 601 1.77 27.84 -12.64
N LEU A 602 0.48 27.49 -12.69
CA LEU A 602 -0.64 28.42 -12.85
C LEU A 602 -1.18 28.95 -11.51
N MET A 603 -0.61 28.50 -10.39
CA MET A 603 -0.97 29.00 -9.06
C MET A 603 -0.14 30.23 -8.67
N PRO A 604 -0.66 31.14 -7.81
CA PRO A 604 0.10 32.28 -7.33
C PRO A 604 1.34 31.88 -6.52
N ASP A 605 2.40 32.68 -6.53
CA ASP A 605 3.62 32.37 -5.78
C ASP A 605 3.40 32.32 -4.27
N SER A 606 2.44 33.09 -3.76
CA SER A 606 2.00 33.02 -2.36
C SER A 606 1.43 31.64 -1.99
N TYR A 607 0.77 30.96 -2.92
CA TYR A 607 0.32 29.58 -2.75
C TYR A 607 1.50 28.61 -2.85
N LYS A 608 2.33 28.71 -3.90
CA LYS A 608 3.48 27.82 -4.11
C LYS A 608 4.39 27.76 -2.88
N LYS A 609 4.69 28.92 -2.28
CA LYS A 609 5.51 29.00 -1.05
C LYS A 609 4.90 28.20 0.11
N LYS A 610 3.58 28.28 0.31
CA LYS A 610 2.88 27.55 1.37
C LYS A 610 2.77 26.06 1.06
N PHE A 611 2.48 25.72 -0.19
CA PHE A 611 2.47 24.33 -0.64
C PHE A 611 3.82 23.65 -0.42
N LEU A 612 4.93 24.32 -0.75
CA LEU A 612 6.26 23.75 -0.53
C LEU A 612 6.63 23.61 0.95
N ALA A 613 6.04 24.44 1.82
CA ALA A 613 6.23 24.32 3.27
C ALA A 613 5.35 23.21 3.88
N HIS A 614 4.10 23.08 3.41
CA HIS A 614 3.11 22.14 3.95
C HIS A 614 2.31 21.47 2.81
N PRO A 615 2.93 20.55 2.05
CA PRO A 615 2.30 19.97 0.86
C PRO A 615 1.03 19.16 1.20
N GLU A 616 0.97 18.55 2.38
CA GLU A 616 -0.18 17.74 2.81
C GLU A 616 -1.43 18.61 3.07
N ALA A 617 -1.25 19.77 3.72
CA ALA A 617 -2.34 20.71 4.01
C ALA A 617 -2.80 21.46 2.74
N TYR A 618 -1.86 21.92 1.90
CA TYR A 618 -2.18 22.73 0.73
C TYR A 618 -2.42 21.92 -0.55
N GLY A 619 -2.18 20.60 -0.52
CA GLY A 619 -2.42 19.69 -1.65
C GLY A 619 -3.88 19.63 -2.09
N VAL A 620 -4.83 19.95 -1.20
CA VAL A 620 -6.26 20.04 -1.52
C VAL A 620 -6.58 20.99 -2.67
N PHE A 621 -5.88 22.13 -2.76
CA PHE A 621 -6.10 23.09 -3.84
C PHE A 621 -5.58 22.54 -5.18
N LEU A 622 -4.51 21.75 -5.17
CA LEU A 622 -4.04 21.07 -6.37
C LEU A 622 -4.97 19.92 -6.77
N ALA A 623 -5.56 19.19 -5.82
CA ALA A 623 -6.61 18.21 -6.12
C ALA A 623 -7.81 18.89 -6.82
N VAL A 624 -8.21 20.08 -6.34
CA VAL A 624 -9.23 20.91 -7.01
C VAL A 624 -8.74 21.37 -8.39
N ALA A 625 -7.47 21.77 -8.55
CA ALA A 625 -6.94 22.16 -9.85
C ALA A 625 -6.87 21.00 -10.85
N TYR A 626 -6.63 19.79 -10.35
CA TYR A 626 -6.55 18.55 -11.11
C TYR A 626 -7.92 18.16 -11.67
N ASN A 627 -8.96 18.14 -10.83
CA ASN A 627 -10.33 17.80 -11.23
C ASN A 627 -11.08 18.97 -11.87
N GLY A 628 -11.06 20.13 -11.21
CA GLY A 628 -11.87 21.30 -11.53
C GLY A 628 -11.15 22.36 -12.36
N GLY A 629 -9.84 22.28 -12.51
CA GLY A 629 -9.05 23.30 -13.18
C GLY A 629 -8.60 24.43 -12.25
N GLU A 630 -7.50 25.07 -12.64
CA GLU A 630 -6.73 26.01 -11.84
C GLU A 630 -7.50 27.27 -11.43
N ARG A 631 -8.46 27.74 -12.24
CA ARG A 631 -9.28 28.92 -11.87
C ARG A 631 -10.05 28.65 -10.57
N ARG A 632 -10.76 27.52 -10.50
CA ARG A 632 -11.51 27.13 -9.30
C ARG A 632 -10.61 26.95 -8.07
N ALA A 633 -9.43 26.36 -8.26
CA ALA A 633 -8.45 26.22 -7.19
C ALA A 633 -7.96 27.56 -6.66
N ARG A 634 -7.70 28.54 -7.54
CA ARG A 634 -7.31 29.90 -7.14
C ARG A 634 -8.44 30.62 -6.40
N ASP A 635 -9.66 30.54 -6.92
CA ASP A 635 -10.82 31.20 -6.29
C ASP A 635 -11.07 30.62 -4.88
N LEU A 636 -10.97 29.30 -4.72
CA LEU A 636 -11.05 28.63 -3.42
C LEU A 636 -9.93 29.06 -2.47
N TYR A 637 -8.70 29.12 -2.96
CA TYR A 637 -7.53 29.56 -2.16
C TYR A 637 -7.66 31.01 -1.68
N GLN A 638 -8.19 31.90 -2.52
CA GLN A 638 -8.47 33.29 -2.15
C GLN A 638 -9.58 33.40 -1.10
N GLN A 639 -10.61 32.54 -1.20
CA GLN A 639 -11.77 32.59 -0.33
C GLN A 639 -11.51 32.01 1.07
N ILE A 640 -10.82 30.88 1.17
CA ILE A 640 -10.56 30.20 2.44
C ILE A 640 -9.52 30.96 3.28
N GLY A 641 -8.54 31.62 2.66
CA GLY A 641 -7.47 32.30 3.39
C GLY A 641 -6.57 31.34 4.19
N ARG A 642 -5.52 31.84 4.85
CA ARG A 642 -4.56 30.98 5.60
C ARG A 642 -5.16 30.45 6.90
N GLU A 643 -5.85 31.30 7.65
CA GLU A 643 -6.24 31.06 9.04
C GLU A 643 -7.43 30.10 9.14
N ARG A 644 -8.39 30.20 8.23
CA ARG A 644 -9.56 29.31 8.24
C ARG A 644 -9.29 27.96 7.58
N LEU A 645 -8.18 27.75 6.86
CA LEU A 645 -7.94 26.49 6.13
C LEU A 645 -7.94 25.29 7.08
N PHE A 646 -7.25 25.40 8.21
CA PHE A 646 -7.18 24.32 9.20
C PHE A 646 -8.51 24.12 9.91
N GLU A 647 -9.17 25.20 10.35
CA GLU A 647 -10.51 25.13 10.97
C GLU A 647 -11.55 24.52 10.02
N ILE A 648 -11.50 24.91 8.75
CA ILE A 648 -12.34 24.38 7.68
C ILE A 648 -12.01 22.92 7.51
N MET A 649 -10.76 22.50 7.39
CA MET A 649 -10.46 21.10 7.13
C MET A 649 -10.68 20.16 8.33
N GLU A 650 -10.56 20.65 9.58
CA GLU A 650 -10.91 19.92 10.80
C GLU A 650 -12.43 19.80 10.99
N ASN A 651 -13.18 20.88 10.78
CA ASN A 651 -14.63 20.93 11.03
C ASN A 651 -15.50 20.65 9.78
N PHE A 652 -14.92 20.57 8.58
CA PHE A 652 -15.68 20.64 7.31
C PHE A 652 -16.77 19.57 7.16
N PHE A 653 -16.56 18.38 7.73
CA PHE A 653 -17.31 17.20 7.30
C PHE A 653 -18.51 16.84 8.16
N SER A 654 -18.67 17.47 9.33
CA SER A 654 -19.90 17.32 10.13
C SER A 654 -21.01 18.29 9.69
N GLN A 655 -20.69 19.39 8.98
CA GLN A 655 -21.63 20.48 8.68
C GLN A 655 -21.76 20.87 7.19
N PHE A 656 -21.19 20.10 6.25
CA PHE A 656 -21.20 20.46 4.83
C PHE A 656 -22.62 20.62 4.24
N ASP A 657 -23.07 21.87 4.03
CA ASP A 657 -24.17 22.22 3.12
C ASP A 657 -23.63 23.00 1.92
N PRO A 658 -23.64 22.43 0.70
CA PRO A 658 -23.15 23.09 -0.51
C PRO A 658 -23.92 24.39 -0.87
N ARG A 659 -25.03 24.68 -0.19
CA ARG A 659 -25.84 25.89 -0.36
C ARG A 659 -25.32 27.08 0.44
N GLU A 660 -24.41 26.88 1.40
CA GLU A 660 -23.82 27.96 2.17
C GLU A 660 -23.11 28.99 1.26
N ARG A 661 -23.33 30.27 1.57
CA ARG A 661 -22.91 31.39 0.72
C ARG A 661 -21.39 31.43 0.51
N GLU A 662 -20.64 30.94 1.48
CA GLU A 662 -19.18 30.88 1.49
C GLU A 662 -18.60 29.75 0.62
N PHE A 663 -19.42 28.86 0.04
CA PHE A 663 -18.93 27.69 -0.71
C PHE A 663 -19.52 27.55 -2.14
N ARG A 664 -20.28 28.56 -2.58
CA ARG A 664 -20.93 28.63 -3.92
C ARG A 664 -19.96 28.74 -5.10
N VAL A 665 -18.67 28.93 -4.86
CA VAL A 665 -17.66 29.13 -5.91
C VAL A 665 -17.35 27.84 -6.68
N MET A 666 -17.66 26.67 -6.11
CA MET A 666 -17.42 25.37 -6.74
C MET A 666 -18.70 24.61 -7.08
N ARG A 667 -18.64 23.79 -8.14
CA ARG A 667 -19.69 22.83 -8.47
C ARG A 667 -19.76 21.75 -7.38
N GLU A 668 -20.96 21.24 -7.13
CA GLU A 668 -21.17 20.16 -6.16
C GLU A 668 -20.25 18.94 -6.40
N GLU A 669 -20.05 18.56 -7.67
CA GLU A 669 -19.14 17.46 -8.05
C GLU A 669 -17.71 17.70 -7.57
N THR A 670 -17.20 18.93 -7.68
CA THR A 670 -15.84 19.29 -7.23
C THR A 670 -15.73 19.23 -5.70
N TRP A 671 -16.80 19.57 -4.98
CA TRP A 671 -16.85 19.41 -3.53
C TRP A 671 -16.83 17.95 -3.10
N VAL A 672 -17.62 17.10 -3.76
CA VAL A 672 -17.59 15.65 -3.48
C VAL A 672 -16.22 15.08 -3.81
N TYR A 673 -15.60 15.51 -4.91
CA TYR A 673 -14.23 15.13 -5.25
C TYR A 673 -13.23 15.48 -4.14
N LEU A 674 -13.30 16.72 -3.62
CA LEU A 674 -12.46 17.16 -2.51
C LEU A 674 -12.72 16.38 -1.22
N LYS A 675 -14.00 16.10 -0.91
CA LYS A 675 -14.39 15.25 0.22
C LYS A 675 -13.77 13.87 0.12
N LYS A 676 -13.82 13.24 -1.06
CA LYS A 676 -13.16 11.96 -1.31
C LYS A 676 -11.65 12.06 -1.05
N TYR A 677 -10.99 13.09 -1.57
CA TYR A 677 -9.55 13.29 -1.41
C TYR A 677 -9.12 13.36 0.07
N ILE A 678 -9.88 14.06 0.90
CA ILE A 678 -9.57 14.21 2.33
C ILE A 678 -9.99 12.97 3.13
N GLU A 679 -11.15 12.39 2.87
CA GLU A 679 -11.64 11.25 3.66
C GLU A 679 -10.89 9.96 3.34
N ILE A 680 -10.45 9.76 2.10
CA ILE A 680 -9.57 8.63 1.76
C ILE A 680 -8.25 8.74 2.50
N ALA A 681 -7.72 9.95 2.69
CA ALA A 681 -6.52 10.15 3.49
C ALA A 681 -6.68 9.58 4.91
N LYS A 682 -7.74 9.98 5.61
CA LYS A 682 -8.01 9.55 6.99
C LYS A 682 -8.11 8.03 7.16
N HIS A 683 -8.55 7.32 6.12
CA HIS A 683 -8.85 5.88 6.20
C HIS A 683 -7.75 4.99 5.62
N PHE A 684 -6.96 5.48 4.65
CA PHE A 684 -6.07 4.63 3.83
C PHE A 684 -4.65 5.16 3.72
N SER A 685 -4.44 6.44 3.98
CA SER A 685 -3.13 7.05 4.00
C SER A 685 -2.72 7.19 5.45
N GLY A 686 -1.63 6.56 5.89
CA GLY A 686 -1.17 6.67 7.29
C GLY A 686 -0.65 8.06 7.70
N GLY A 687 -1.06 9.13 7.00
CA GLY A 687 -0.88 10.51 7.41
C GLY A 687 -2.21 11.06 7.93
N GLY A 688 -2.22 11.50 9.18
CA GLY A 688 -3.15 12.54 9.59
C GLY A 688 -3.02 13.69 8.59
N VAL A 689 -4.14 14.25 8.14
CA VAL A 689 -4.09 15.38 7.19
C VAL A 689 -3.53 16.64 7.90
N PHE A 690 -3.37 16.61 9.23
CA PHE A 690 -2.95 17.73 10.06
C PHE A 690 -2.11 17.28 11.25
N THR A 691 -0.84 17.69 11.30
CA THR A 691 -0.15 17.96 12.57
C THR A 691 -0.67 19.28 13.12
N ASP A 692 -1.13 19.33 14.36
CA ASP A 692 -1.46 20.56 15.08
C ASP A 692 -0.21 21.45 15.17
N GLU A 693 -0.15 22.55 14.42
CA GLU A 693 0.95 23.55 14.47
C GLU A 693 0.80 24.51 15.67
N ARG A 694 0.36 24.01 16.83
CA ARG A 694 0.34 24.78 18.10
C ARG A 694 1.57 24.57 18.99
N GLU A 695 2.63 23.99 18.45
CA GLU A 695 4.00 24.00 19.01
C GLU A 695 5.01 24.47 17.97
#